data_AF-A0A7S2NDX2-F1
#
_entry.id   AF-A0A7S2NDX2-F1
#
_cell.length_a   1.000
_cell.length_b   1.000
_cell.length_c   1.000
_cell.angle_alpha   90.00
_cell.angle_beta   90.00
_cell.angle_gamma   90.00
#
_symmetry.space_group_name_H-M   'P 1'
#
loop_
_entity.id
_entity.type
_entity.pdbx_description
1 polymer ?
#
loop_
_entity_poly.entity_id
_entity_poly.type
_entity_poly.pdbx_seq_one_letter_code
_entity_poly.pdbx_strand_id
1 'polypeptide(L)'
;LVEGGLAEIVGLPDKVRPADGGEAVELNGLRAQLVRLDREAQKWVAATFDGEMVSVDPKHLRPLTAEDVRDYDFVYGPKSDLATVGSELAEVLAAKGYAVMKLFVADDDAKDMLDVAGQLEQANQFSRLATEFERGYLGKDGSAKTLMIDPSSPESPDFVQRSALRIMDQNFGVVTSMLDPYFDDTLGFSCYSRTAMLLRMPLDDGDEDRYEPADLDDGDAEGYLHTMVRKKLTFLQFVGPTSGKLTLLPTSEGAEEIELKAEPHTVVLIMASRFEYAYEPAAGPSLALASFLLSEPASYVLEEMSGDLSHLKGLSTGPAPPKGEHLSVVGMYCRYGTSADGRGQGWAGIGKSATDGLIEIPLARWDHSPYFDPDGNWGAYTRHGCFGIEGVDLFDCRFFEISPAEAKGMDPCQRQVMEVSYMALLEGGYEKRALQRKPENIGHFVGIDKDDWMCMSAGGLIDLSGACGAAAAANAITSNRFSYSLNLKGASMTIDTACSSSLVGTHVGKLHLRYKDNERMPAMVVNGLNLMLYQGPFVGCCAAGMLSHEGRCFTFNSTADGYARGELCGALCVKNQKFEPNEGSLCCLAGSYSNQDGRSASLTAPNGPAQEKCINSVLKECQLTPTEVDCFECHGTGTSLGDPIEVGSFRKVMSVTPRQQPMVITSSKSNIAHGEGGAGLAGFFKCCMQVMHCEAASNVHLKAKNPHLDLDGFPCQVLSEVTTMRDDAAYSGVSSFGFGGTNAHAEAWGANICTSRGTANQDPQVIFQKKLAMAPPAEITMNGDDVFEWDTTGLDPRSDPDSRWTVELDEDGIATWERADDDVDYGDEFFLQGGFNKWSTEAMQKHETIPGCWVGTITLGSKGEEEFQVVGDGDEEKVYTPATARCSLRAAPVVGPRKASRELTWLIAGSPGEVFNVQFFQMDRHLSIMWMREA
;
A
#
# COMPACT_ATOMS: atom_id res chain seq x y z
N LEU A 1 -22.57 -47.05 12.51
CA LEU A 1 -21.43 -46.45 11.77
C LEU A 1 -22.00 -45.84 10.50
N VAL A 2 -21.90 -44.52 10.34
CA VAL A 2 -22.34 -43.76 9.17
C VAL A 2 -21.24 -42.78 8.78
N GLU A 3 -21.20 -42.35 7.52
CA GLU A 3 -20.26 -41.32 7.08
C GLU A 3 -20.49 -40.02 7.88
N GLY A 4 -19.41 -39.38 8.36
CA GLY A 4 -19.45 -38.23 9.27
C GLY A 4 -19.62 -38.59 10.75
N GLY A 5 -20.01 -39.83 11.09
CA GLY A 5 -20.20 -40.26 12.48
C GLY A 5 -18.87 -40.44 13.23
N LEU A 6 -18.91 -40.27 14.56
CA LEU A 6 -17.76 -40.43 15.45
C LEU A 6 -17.67 -41.87 16.01
N ALA A 7 -16.45 -42.40 16.14
CA ALA A 7 -16.19 -43.74 16.66
C ALA A 7 -14.84 -43.83 17.40
N GLU A 8 -14.73 -44.77 18.33
CA GLU A 8 -13.49 -45.18 19.00
C GLU A 8 -12.97 -46.48 18.36
N ILE A 9 -11.66 -46.55 18.13
CA ILE A 9 -10.99 -47.74 17.62
C ILE A 9 -10.67 -48.69 18.78
N VAL A 10 -11.14 -49.93 18.72
CA VAL A 10 -11.02 -50.91 19.81
C VAL A 10 -10.62 -52.31 19.34
N GLY A 11 -9.76 -52.98 20.11
CA GLY A 11 -9.44 -54.39 19.95
C GLY A 11 -8.55 -54.76 18.77
N LEU A 12 -7.70 -53.85 18.29
CA LEU A 12 -6.64 -54.15 17.31
C LEU A 12 -5.47 -54.89 17.98
N PRO A 13 -4.95 -55.99 17.39
CA PRO A 13 -3.93 -56.83 18.02
C PRO A 13 -2.50 -56.29 17.91
N ASP A 14 -2.18 -55.42 16.93
CA ASP A 14 -0.84 -54.89 16.66
C ASP A 14 -0.90 -53.41 16.22
N LYS A 15 0.22 -52.68 16.30
CA LYS A 15 0.35 -51.33 15.72
C LYS A 15 0.06 -51.35 14.22
N VAL A 16 -0.76 -50.41 13.74
CA VAL A 16 -1.22 -50.36 12.34
C VAL A 16 -0.47 -49.26 11.62
N ARG A 17 -0.04 -49.51 10.38
CA ARG A 17 0.54 -48.47 9.53
C ARG A 17 -0.56 -47.56 8.98
N PRO A 18 -0.42 -46.23 9.09
CA PRO A 18 -1.29 -45.25 8.45
C PRO A 18 -1.43 -45.49 6.94
N ALA A 19 -2.54 -45.03 6.36
CA ALA A 19 -2.87 -45.29 4.95
C ALA A 19 -1.93 -44.58 3.96
N ASP A 20 -1.20 -43.58 4.40
CA ASP A 20 -0.21 -42.80 3.65
C ASP A 20 1.22 -43.39 3.70
N GLY A 21 1.45 -44.43 4.51
CA GLY A 21 2.73 -45.14 4.58
C GLY A 21 3.65 -44.79 5.76
N GLY A 22 3.14 -44.08 6.78
CA GLY A 22 3.88 -43.73 8.00
C GLY A 22 4.32 -44.90 8.91
N GLU A 23 4.98 -44.56 10.03
CA GLU A 23 5.38 -45.53 11.07
C GLU A 23 4.16 -46.21 11.71
N ALA A 24 4.34 -47.40 12.30
CA ALA A 24 3.22 -48.12 12.89
C ALA A 24 2.74 -47.44 14.19
N VAL A 25 1.47 -47.03 14.25
CA VAL A 25 0.87 -46.30 15.37
C VAL A 25 -0.04 -47.22 16.21
N GLU A 26 -0.10 -47.00 17.52
CA GLU A 26 -1.04 -47.69 18.40
C GLU A 26 -2.41 -47.03 18.31
N LEU A 27 -3.36 -47.67 17.62
CA LEU A 27 -4.65 -47.07 17.31
C LEU A 27 -5.76 -47.37 18.33
N ASN A 28 -5.54 -48.29 19.28
CA ASN A 28 -6.57 -48.64 20.26
C ASN A 28 -6.81 -47.49 21.23
N GLY A 29 -8.08 -47.15 21.46
CA GLY A 29 -8.51 -46.04 22.31
C GLY A 29 -8.56 -44.69 21.59
N LEU A 30 -8.06 -44.59 20.35
CA LEU A 30 -8.16 -43.35 19.58
C LEU A 30 -9.60 -43.12 19.10
N ARG A 31 -10.05 -41.87 19.26
CA ARG A 31 -11.34 -41.36 18.76
C ARG A 31 -11.15 -40.85 17.33
N ALA A 32 -12.15 -41.06 16.48
CA ALA A 32 -12.05 -40.79 15.05
C ALA A 32 -13.40 -40.40 14.43
N GLN A 33 -13.36 -39.66 13.32
CA GLN A 33 -14.49 -39.39 12.43
C GLN A 33 -14.44 -40.34 11.23
N LEU A 34 -15.56 -40.99 10.93
CA LEU A 34 -15.68 -41.89 9.78
C LEU A 34 -15.80 -41.07 8.49
N VAL A 35 -14.75 -41.08 7.67
CA VAL A 35 -14.66 -40.24 6.47
C VAL A 35 -15.39 -40.86 5.29
N ARG A 36 -15.20 -42.16 5.04
CA ARG A 36 -15.90 -42.91 3.98
C ARG A 36 -15.75 -44.41 4.19
N LEU A 37 -16.69 -45.19 3.67
CA LEU A 37 -16.57 -46.64 3.58
C LEU A 37 -15.85 -47.03 2.28
N ASP A 38 -14.69 -47.68 2.38
CA ASP A 38 -14.05 -48.34 1.25
C ASP A 38 -14.84 -49.62 0.93
N ARG A 39 -15.61 -49.58 -0.16
CA ARG A 39 -16.49 -50.67 -0.55
C ARG A 39 -15.74 -51.88 -1.11
N GLU A 40 -14.51 -51.71 -1.60
CA GLU A 40 -13.71 -52.84 -2.11
C GLU A 40 -13.03 -53.57 -0.95
N ALA A 41 -12.45 -52.83 -0.01
CA ALA A 41 -11.78 -53.40 1.16
C ALA A 41 -12.74 -53.78 2.30
N GLN A 42 -14.00 -53.33 2.26
CA GLN A 42 -14.99 -53.45 3.34
C GLN A 42 -14.48 -52.88 4.68
N LYS A 43 -13.69 -51.80 4.61
CA LYS A 43 -13.12 -51.09 5.77
C LYS A 43 -13.54 -49.64 5.76
N TRP A 44 -13.69 -49.06 6.94
CA TRP A 44 -13.88 -47.61 7.08
C TRP A 44 -12.54 -46.90 6.97
N VAL A 45 -12.49 -45.84 6.18
CA VAL A 45 -11.46 -44.82 6.27
C VAL A 45 -11.91 -43.84 7.36
N ALA A 46 -11.13 -43.71 8.42
CA ALA A 46 -11.41 -42.85 9.56
C ALA A 46 -10.25 -41.88 9.77
N ALA A 47 -10.57 -40.62 10.08
CA ALA A 47 -9.60 -39.63 10.54
C ALA A 47 -9.59 -39.67 12.06
N THR A 48 -8.45 -39.87 12.72
CA THR A 48 -8.38 -39.78 14.19
C THR A 48 -8.43 -38.32 14.63
N PHE A 49 -8.78 -38.07 15.89
CA PHE A 49 -8.77 -36.72 16.47
C PHE A 49 -7.37 -36.08 16.45
N ASP A 50 -6.33 -36.90 16.33
CA ASP A 50 -4.93 -36.51 16.18
C ASP A 50 -4.51 -36.44 14.69
N GLY A 51 -5.47 -36.26 13.78
CA GLY A 51 -5.23 -36.00 12.35
C GLY A 51 -4.88 -37.20 11.47
N GLU A 52 -4.65 -38.39 12.03
CA GLU A 52 -4.20 -39.57 11.28
C GLU A 52 -5.30 -40.20 10.42
N MET A 53 -4.99 -40.53 9.17
CA MET A 53 -5.91 -41.22 8.25
C MET A 53 -5.68 -42.73 8.27
N VAL A 54 -6.63 -43.47 8.84
CA VAL A 54 -6.51 -44.92 9.09
C VAL A 54 -7.62 -45.74 8.45
N SER A 55 -7.30 -46.98 8.06
CA SER A 55 -8.26 -47.94 7.50
C SER A 55 -8.58 -49.05 8.51
N VAL A 56 -9.82 -49.06 9.03
CA VAL A 56 -10.23 -49.89 10.16
C VAL A 56 -11.41 -50.79 9.78
N ASP A 57 -11.32 -52.07 10.15
CA ASP A 57 -12.43 -53.03 9.99
C ASP A 57 -13.59 -52.62 10.91
N PRO A 58 -14.85 -52.59 10.43
CA PRO A 58 -16.02 -52.20 11.23
C PRO A 58 -16.14 -52.86 12.61
N LYS A 59 -15.65 -54.10 12.77
CA LYS A 59 -15.70 -54.81 14.07
C LYS A 59 -14.81 -54.18 15.16
N HIS A 60 -13.86 -53.34 14.76
CA HIS A 60 -12.95 -52.62 15.64
C HIS A 60 -13.38 -51.16 15.85
N LEU A 61 -14.62 -50.80 15.50
CA LEU A 61 -15.15 -49.45 15.66
C LEU A 61 -16.36 -49.45 16.60
N ARG A 62 -16.23 -48.76 17.74
CA ARG A 62 -17.33 -48.48 18.66
C ARG A 62 -17.86 -47.07 18.39
N PRO A 63 -19.13 -46.88 17.99
CA PRO A 63 -19.70 -45.53 17.86
C PRO A 63 -19.60 -44.74 19.17
N LEU A 64 -19.21 -43.46 19.08
CA LEU A 64 -19.16 -42.55 20.22
C LEU A 64 -20.56 -41.99 20.51
N THR A 65 -20.88 -41.84 21.80
CA THR A 65 -22.10 -41.23 22.32
C THR A 65 -21.84 -39.79 22.74
N ALA A 66 -22.90 -39.01 23.02
CA ALA A 66 -22.75 -37.64 23.53
C ALA A 66 -21.92 -37.57 24.83
N GLU A 67 -22.03 -38.58 25.70
CA GLU A 67 -21.23 -38.66 26.92
C GLU A 67 -19.74 -38.86 26.64
N ASP A 68 -19.39 -39.56 25.55
CA ASP A 68 -17.99 -39.83 25.19
C ASP A 68 -17.26 -38.59 24.66
N VAL A 69 -17.98 -37.54 24.25
CA VAL A 69 -17.45 -36.27 23.72
C VAL A 69 -17.94 -35.05 24.49
N ARG A 70 -18.46 -35.23 25.70
CA ARG A 70 -19.06 -34.17 26.54
C ARG A 70 -18.15 -32.98 26.83
N ASP A 71 -16.83 -33.17 26.70
CA ASP A 71 -15.82 -32.15 26.96
C ASP A 71 -15.69 -31.15 25.79
N TYR A 72 -16.32 -31.44 24.65
CA TYR A 72 -16.32 -30.58 23.46
C TYR A 72 -17.77 -30.26 23.06
N ASP A 73 -18.02 -29.00 22.72
CA ASP A 73 -19.28 -28.61 22.09
C ASP A 73 -19.30 -29.07 20.62
N PHE A 74 -18.13 -29.02 19.96
CA PHE A 74 -17.99 -29.40 18.56
C PHE A 74 -16.73 -30.23 18.28
N VAL A 75 -16.86 -31.12 17.29
CA VAL A 75 -15.76 -31.91 16.73
C VAL A 75 -15.68 -31.55 15.25
N TYR A 76 -14.65 -30.77 14.87
CA TYR A 76 -14.50 -30.25 13.53
C TYR A 76 -13.47 -31.05 12.74
N GLY A 77 -13.97 -31.95 11.88
CA GLY A 77 -13.17 -32.87 11.09
C GLY A 77 -13.49 -32.81 9.58
N PRO A 78 -12.82 -33.64 8.76
CA PRO A 78 -12.90 -33.59 7.29
C PRO A 78 -14.30 -33.78 6.68
N LYS A 79 -15.28 -34.28 7.46
CA LYS A 79 -16.66 -34.49 7.03
C LYS A 79 -17.68 -33.61 7.77
N SER A 80 -17.22 -32.59 8.49
CA SER A 80 -18.11 -31.62 9.11
C SER A 80 -18.78 -30.73 8.05
N ASP A 81 -20.09 -30.50 8.20
CA ASP A 81 -20.85 -29.61 7.31
C ASP A 81 -20.75 -28.16 7.81
N LEU A 82 -20.18 -27.28 6.99
CA LEU A 82 -19.82 -25.93 7.40
C LEU A 82 -21.04 -25.09 7.80
N ALA A 83 -22.17 -25.24 7.10
CA ALA A 83 -23.38 -24.46 7.37
C ALA A 83 -24.02 -24.88 8.70
N THR A 84 -24.11 -26.19 8.95
CA THR A 84 -24.64 -26.73 10.20
C THR A 84 -23.76 -26.32 11.39
N VAL A 85 -22.44 -26.48 11.25
CA VAL A 85 -21.48 -26.09 12.30
C VAL A 85 -21.55 -24.60 12.60
N GLY A 86 -21.64 -23.74 11.58
CA GLY A 86 -21.76 -22.29 11.78
C GLY A 86 -22.99 -21.89 12.59
N SER A 87 -24.16 -22.44 12.25
CA SER A 87 -25.42 -22.15 12.97
C SER A 87 -25.38 -22.64 14.42
N GLU A 88 -24.97 -23.88 14.65
CA GLU A 88 -24.91 -24.45 16.00
C GLU A 88 -23.85 -23.74 16.86
N LEU A 89 -22.69 -23.39 16.28
CA LEU A 89 -21.64 -22.65 16.98
C LEU A 89 -22.13 -21.27 17.41
N ALA A 90 -22.87 -20.56 16.55
CA ALA A 90 -23.47 -19.27 16.89
C ALA A 90 -24.49 -19.39 18.03
N GLU A 91 -25.36 -20.41 17.99
CA GLU A 91 -26.33 -20.69 19.07
C GLU A 91 -25.63 -20.99 20.40
N VAL A 92 -24.59 -21.82 20.40
CA VAL A 92 -23.79 -22.13 21.59
C VAL A 92 -23.12 -20.87 22.13
N LEU A 93 -22.46 -20.09 21.28
CA LEU A 93 -21.82 -18.84 21.70
C LEU A 93 -22.82 -17.83 22.28
N ALA A 94 -24.00 -17.69 21.67
CA ALA A 94 -25.05 -16.80 22.17
C ALA A 94 -25.62 -17.25 23.54
N ALA A 95 -25.79 -18.56 23.74
CA ALA A 95 -26.36 -19.12 24.95
C ALA A 95 -25.34 -19.22 26.11
N LYS A 96 -24.14 -19.72 25.80
CA LYS A 96 -23.11 -20.14 26.77
C LYS A 96 -22.02 -19.08 26.95
N GLY A 97 -21.82 -18.19 25.98
CA GLY A 97 -20.75 -17.18 25.97
C GLY A 97 -19.37 -17.73 25.59
N TYR A 98 -19.22 -19.05 25.41
CA TYR A 98 -18.01 -19.69 24.92
C TYR A 98 -18.33 -21.01 24.22
N ALA A 99 -17.42 -21.49 23.39
CA ALA A 99 -17.52 -22.80 22.73
C ALA A 99 -16.16 -23.51 22.72
N VAL A 100 -16.16 -24.82 22.98
CA VAL A 100 -14.98 -25.68 22.93
C VAL A 100 -15.05 -26.58 21.70
N MET A 101 -14.07 -26.44 20.81
CA MET A 101 -13.99 -27.18 19.56
C MET A 101 -12.74 -28.07 19.54
N LYS A 102 -12.90 -29.35 19.20
CA LYS A 102 -11.77 -30.24 18.89
C LYS A 102 -11.46 -30.20 17.40
N LEU A 103 -10.22 -29.86 17.06
CA LEU A 103 -9.69 -29.89 15.69
C LEU A 103 -8.89 -31.18 15.45
N PHE A 104 -8.84 -31.58 14.18
CA PHE A 104 -8.08 -32.73 13.70
C PHE A 104 -6.76 -32.18 13.17
N VAL A 105 -5.72 -32.19 14.00
CA VAL A 105 -4.38 -31.70 13.66
C VAL A 105 -3.44 -32.89 13.78
N ALA A 106 -2.66 -33.15 12.73
CA ALA A 106 -1.68 -34.22 12.74
C ALA A 106 -0.55 -33.91 13.73
N ASP A 107 0.00 -34.93 14.39
CA ASP A 107 1.14 -34.77 15.30
C ASP A 107 2.34 -34.11 14.60
N ASP A 108 2.56 -34.42 13.32
CA ASP A 108 3.61 -33.81 12.49
C ASP A 108 3.36 -32.31 12.26
N ASP A 109 2.11 -31.89 12.03
CA ASP A 109 1.76 -30.47 11.88
C ASP A 109 1.90 -29.71 13.22
N ALA A 110 1.51 -30.34 14.33
CA ALA A 110 1.67 -29.79 15.66
C ALA A 110 3.15 -29.60 16.02
N LYS A 111 3.98 -30.58 15.66
CA LYS A 111 5.43 -30.51 15.81
C LYS A 111 6.05 -29.44 14.91
N ASP A 112 5.63 -29.34 13.65
CA ASP A 112 6.09 -28.30 12.73
C ASP A 112 5.84 -26.89 13.30
N MET A 113 4.65 -26.64 13.87
CA MET A 113 4.36 -25.36 14.52
C MET A 113 5.28 -25.06 15.71
N LEU A 114 5.57 -26.06 16.54
CA LEU A 114 6.51 -25.92 17.66
C LEU A 114 7.95 -25.67 17.19
N ASP A 115 8.39 -26.40 16.16
CA ASP A 115 9.73 -26.25 15.58
C ASP A 115 9.91 -24.86 14.95
N VAL A 116 8.86 -24.34 14.29
CA VAL A 116 8.85 -22.99 13.72
C VAL A 116 8.86 -21.92 14.82
N ALA A 117 8.06 -22.08 15.87
CA ALA A 117 8.07 -21.17 17.02
C ALA A 117 9.47 -21.15 17.68
N GLY A 118 10.09 -22.31 17.87
CA GLY A 118 11.45 -22.42 18.39
C GLY A 118 12.52 -21.79 17.49
N GLN A 119 12.38 -21.88 16.17
CA GLN A 119 13.27 -21.18 15.22
C GLN A 119 13.12 -19.66 15.32
N LEU A 120 11.88 -19.16 15.43
CA LEU A 120 11.59 -17.73 15.61
C LEU A 120 12.13 -17.21 16.95
N GLU A 121 12.03 -18.00 18.01
CA GLU A 121 12.63 -17.68 19.31
C GLU A 121 14.17 -17.62 19.25
N GLN A 122 14.81 -18.58 18.58
CA GLN A 122 16.26 -18.59 18.37
C GLN A 122 16.74 -17.40 17.52
N ALA A 123 15.89 -16.91 16.63
CA ALA A 123 16.12 -15.71 15.84
C ALA A 123 15.80 -14.41 16.59
N ASN A 124 15.52 -14.47 17.90
CA ASN A 124 15.15 -13.34 18.76
C ASN A 124 13.96 -12.52 18.21
N GLN A 125 12.97 -13.19 17.63
CA GLN A 125 11.76 -12.52 17.13
C GLN A 125 10.66 -12.39 18.20
N PHE A 126 10.68 -13.24 19.22
CA PHE A 126 9.76 -13.12 20.36
C PHE A 126 10.14 -11.96 21.27
N SER A 127 9.14 -11.36 21.92
CA SER A 127 9.30 -10.35 22.97
C SER A 127 8.28 -10.59 24.09
N ARG A 128 8.47 -9.95 25.24
CA ARG A 128 7.43 -9.85 26.27
C ARG A 128 6.64 -8.56 26.06
N LEU A 129 5.33 -8.65 26.20
CA LEU A 129 4.46 -7.49 26.16
C LEU A 129 4.78 -6.55 27.33
N ALA A 130 4.46 -5.27 27.19
CA ALA A 130 4.38 -4.39 28.34
C ALA A 130 3.42 -4.98 29.39
N THR A 131 3.72 -4.77 30.67
CA THR A 131 2.98 -5.37 31.79
C THR A 131 1.47 -5.05 31.71
N GLU A 132 1.17 -3.83 31.31
CA GLU A 132 -0.17 -3.26 31.14
C GLU A 132 -0.96 -3.93 30.00
N PHE A 133 -0.26 -4.54 29.03
CA PHE A 133 -0.86 -5.20 27.87
C PHE A 133 -1.08 -6.70 28.07
N GLU A 134 -0.38 -7.30 29.03
CA GLU A 134 -0.41 -8.75 29.28
C GLU A 134 -1.83 -9.25 29.55
N ARG A 135 -2.61 -8.55 30.40
CA ARG A 135 -4.00 -8.94 30.72
C ARG A 135 -4.89 -9.03 29.49
N GLY A 136 -4.81 -8.05 28.59
CA GLY A 136 -5.68 -7.98 27.41
C GLY A 136 -5.39 -9.06 26.38
N TYR A 137 -4.11 -9.36 26.14
CA TYR A 137 -3.66 -10.34 25.15
C TYR A 137 -3.60 -11.77 25.69
N LEU A 138 -3.15 -11.95 26.93
CA LEU A 138 -2.81 -13.26 27.53
C LEU A 138 -3.83 -13.75 28.55
N GLY A 139 -4.80 -12.91 28.90
CA GLY A 139 -5.76 -13.16 29.96
C GLY A 139 -5.22 -12.71 31.32
N LYS A 140 -6.09 -12.75 32.33
CA LYS A 140 -5.78 -12.36 33.70
C LYS A 140 -4.60 -13.18 34.24
N ASP A 141 -3.66 -12.50 34.89
CA ASP A 141 -2.42 -13.06 35.45
C ASP A 141 -1.53 -13.78 34.40
N GLY A 142 -1.77 -13.58 33.11
CA GLY A 142 -1.04 -14.25 32.04
C GLY A 142 0.27 -13.53 31.72
N SER A 143 1.39 -14.26 31.71
CA SER A 143 2.66 -13.77 31.19
C SER A 143 3.31 -14.81 30.29
N ALA A 144 3.95 -14.36 29.20
CA ALA A 144 4.47 -15.22 28.15
C ALA A 144 5.45 -14.49 27.22
N LYS A 145 6.28 -15.27 26.51
CA LYS A 145 6.95 -14.83 25.29
C LYS A 145 5.89 -14.78 24.19
N THR A 146 5.82 -13.67 23.47
CA THR A 146 4.83 -13.43 22.42
C THR A 146 5.42 -13.03 21.09
N LEU A 147 4.71 -13.34 20.02
CA LEU A 147 5.00 -12.87 18.67
C LEU A 147 3.71 -12.75 17.87
N MET A 148 3.43 -11.56 17.34
CA MET A 148 2.37 -11.35 16.34
C MET A 148 2.93 -11.66 14.95
N ILE A 149 2.27 -12.55 14.21
CA ILE A 149 2.70 -12.94 12.87
C ILE A 149 1.51 -13.19 11.95
N ASP A 150 1.66 -12.81 10.68
CA ASP A 150 0.74 -13.20 9.60
C ASP A 150 1.45 -14.23 8.70
N PRO A 151 1.19 -15.54 8.88
CA PRO A 151 1.80 -16.58 8.06
C PRO A 151 1.46 -16.51 6.56
N SER A 152 0.45 -15.72 6.19
CA SER A 152 0.03 -15.51 4.80
C SER A 152 0.66 -14.27 4.16
N SER A 153 1.30 -13.39 4.96
CA SER A 153 1.97 -12.19 4.45
C SER A 153 3.21 -12.54 3.62
N PRO A 154 3.42 -11.89 2.44
CA PRO A 154 4.66 -12.01 1.68
C PRO A 154 5.91 -11.55 2.44
N GLU A 155 5.74 -10.75 3.50
CA GLU A 155 6.84 -10.25 4.34
C GLU A 155 7.28 -11.27 5.40
N SER A 156 6.45 -12.28 5.70
CA SER A 156 6.79 -13.33 6.65
C SER A 156 7.88 -14.25 6.09
N PRO A 157 8.78 -14.81 6.92
CA PRO A 157 9.83 -15.71 6.43
C PRO A 157 9.29 -16.91 5.64
N ASP A 158 10.01 -17.32 4.60
CA ASP A 158 9.63 -18.43 3.70
C ASP A 158 9.28 -19.73 4.45
N PHE A 159 9.97 -20.02 5.56
CA PHE A 159 9.72 -21.22 6.37
C PHE A 159 8.40 -21.12 7.17
N VAL A 160 7.98 -19.91 7.56
CA VAL A 160 6.67 -19.68 8.21
C VAL A 160 5.56 -19.83 7.18
N GLN A 161 5.71 -19.25 5.99
CA GLN A 161 4.69 -19.31 4.93
C GLN A 161 4.41 -20.74 4.42
N ARG A 162 5.36 -21.65 4.64
CA ARG A 162 5.26 -23.07 4.26
C ARG A 162 4.95 -24.00 5.43
N SER A 163 4.79 -23.45 6.64
CA SER A 163 4.51 -24.20 7.86
C SER A 163 3.02 -24.45 8.08
N ALA A 164 2.71 -25.34 9.02
CA ALA A 164 1.37 -25.61 9.52
C ALA A 164 0.71 -24.39 10.20
N LEU A 165 1.47 -23.37 10.62
CA LEU A 165 0.90 -22.11 11.15
C LEU A 165 -0.01 -21.42 10.12
N ARG A 166 0.34 -21.48 8.83
CA ARG A 166 -0.48 -20.92 7.76
C ARG A 166 -1.80 -21.66 7.59
N ILE A 167 -1.79 -22.98 7.76
CA ILE A 167 -3.00 -23.79 7.72
C ILE A 167 -3.90 -23.45 8.91
N MET A 168 -3.32 -23.28 10.11
CA MET A 168 -4.09 -22.87 11.29
C MET A 168 -4.67 -21.47 11.15
N ASP A 169 -3.94 -20.51 10.58
CA ASP A 169 -4.47 -19.17 10.34
C ASP A 169 -5.65 -19.19 9.37
N GLN A 170 -5.56 -20.00 8.31
CA GLN A 170 -6.67 -20.24 7.39
C GLN A 170 -7.88 -20.87 8.09
N ASN A 171 -7.68 -21.78 9.03
CA ASN A 171 -8.76 -22.38 9.81
C ASN A 171 -9.49 -21.33 10.66
N PHE A 172 -8.78 -20.39 11.29
CA PHE A 172 -9.42 -19.25 11.97
C PHE A 172 -10.28 -18.44 10.99
N GLY A 173 -9.75 -18.10 9.82
CA GLY A 173 -10.51 -17.40 8.78
C GLY A 173 -11.76 -18.16 8.29
N VAL A 174 -11.67 -19.48 8.19
CA VAL A 174 -12.80 -20.35 7.82
C VAL A 174 -13.87 -20.37 8.91
N VAL A 175 -13.50 -20.46 10.20
CA VAL A 175 -14.47 -20.36 11.31
C VAL A 175 -15.10 -18.97 11.39
N THR A 176 -14.33 -17.90 11.21
CA THR A 176 -14.86 -16.54 11.12
C THR A 176 -15.88 -16.42 9.99
N SER A 177 -15.59 -16.99 8.81
CA SER A 177 -16.50 -16.97 7.66
C SER A 177 -17.78 -17.77 7.90
N MET A 178 -17.74 -18.83 8.72
CA MET A 178 -18.93 -19.57 9.12
C MET A 178 -19.85 -18.80 10.06
N LEU A 179 -19.26 -17.95 10.92
CA LEU A 179 -20.00 -17.10 11.86
C LEU A 179 -20.53 -15.82 11.23
N ASP A 180 -20.01 -15.43 10.06
CA ASP A 180 -20.37 -14.19 9.35
C ASP A 180 -21.88 -13.91 9.27
N PRO A 181 -22.74 -14.88 8.90
CA PRO A 181 -24.19 -14.65 8.81
C PRO A 181 -24.88 -14.43 10.16
N TYR A 182 -24.21 -14.70 11.28
CA TYR A 182 -24.79 -14.75 12.63
C TYR A 182 -24.22 -13.68 13.57
N PHE A 183 -23.20 -12.94 13.15
CA PHE A 183 -22.53 -11.92 13.96
C PHE A 183 -23.53 -10.87 14.48
N ASP A 184 -24.30 -10.24 13.60
CA ASP A 184 -25.24 -9.19 14.01
C ASP A 184 -26.50 -9.76 14.69
N ASP A 185 -27.19 -10.69 14.03
CA ASP A 185 -28.52 -11.15 14.45
C ASP A 185 -28.50 -12.08 15.68
N THR A 186 -27.43 -12.86 15.86
CA THR A 186 -27.35 -13.89 16.92
C THR A 186 -26.33 -13.54 17.98
N LEU A 187 -25.14 -13.08 17.59
CA LEU A 187 -24.05 -12.77 18.53
C LEU A 187 -24.06 -11.31 19.01
N GLY A 188 -24.79 -10.43 18.33
CA GLY A 188 -25.03 -9.05 18.74
C GLY A 188 -23.86 -8.09 18.47
N PHE A 189 -22.97 -8.41 17.52
CA PHE A 189 -21.90 -7.50 17.10
C PHE A 189 -21.48 -7.76 15.65
N SER A 190 -21.04 -6.73 14.93
CA SER A 190 -20.46 -6.89 13.60
C SER A 190 -18.97 -7.18 13.67
N CYS A 191 -18.47 -8.14 12.89
CA CYS A 191 -17.05 -8.43 12.78
C CYS A 191 -16.43 -7.61 11.64
N TYR A 192 -15.58 -6.63 11.97
CA TYR A 192 -14.90 -5.80 10.98
C TYR A 192 -13.56 -6.38 10.55
N SER A 193 -12.77 -6.86 11.52
CA SER A 193 -11.43 -7.38 11.26
C SER A 193 -11.03 -8.45 12.25
N ARG A 194 -10.06 -9.28 11.87
CA ARG A 194 -9.39 -10.24 12.74
C ARG A 194 -7.92 -9.82 12.91
N THR A 195 -7.39 -9.88 14.12
CA THR A 195 -5.95 -9.61 14.34
C THR A 195 -5.09 -10.70 13.71
N ALA A 196 -3.83 -10.37 13.40
CA ALA A 196 -2.82 -11.38 13.08
C ALA A 196 -2.71 -12.41 14.23
N MET A 197 -2.06 -13.55 13.94
CA MET A 197 -1.94 -14.64 14.89
C MET A 197 -0.91 -14.28 15.96
N LEU A 198 -1.34 -14.35 17.23
CA LEU A 198 -0.48 -14.23 18.39
C LEU A 198 0.04 -15.61 18.78
N LEU A 199 1.35 -15.84 18.67
CA LEU A 199 2.01 -17.01 19.23
C LEU A 199 2.33 -16.71 20.69
N ARG A 200 1.99 -17.65 21.58
CA ARG A 200 2.24 -17.58 23.01
C ARG A 200 3.04 -18.79 23.47
N MET A 201 4.21 -18.55 24.04
CA MET A 201 5.06 -19.56 24.70
C MET A 201 5.26 -19.20 26.18
N PRO A 202 5.21 -20.18 27.11
CA PRO A 202 5.43 -19.90 28.53
C PRO A 202 6.86 -19.37 28.79
N LEU A 203 7.00 -18.52 29.80
CA LEU A 203 8.30 -18.11 30.34
C LEU A 203 8.84 -19.21 31.26
N ASP A 204 10.13 -19.53 31.15
CA ASP A 204 10.87 -20.40 32.05
C ASP A 204 11.74 -19.59 33.04
N ASP A 205 12.31 -20.26 34.05
CA ASP A 205 13.12 -19.63 35.11
C ASP A 205 14.33 -18.83 34.58
N GLY A 206 14.78 -19.07 33.34
CA GLY A 206 15.88 -18.35 32.70
C GLY A 206 15.44 -17.21 31.78
N ASP A 207 14.14 -17.09 31.50
CA ASP A 207 13.59 -16.09 30.58
C ASP A 207 13.35 -14.72 31.22
N GLU A 208 13.15 -14.65 32.54
CA GLU A 208 12.84 -13.39 33.25
C GLU A 208 13.93 -12.33 33.02
N ASP A 209 15.21 -12.73 32.95
CA ASP A 209 16.33 -11.84 32.64
C ASP A 209 16.49 -11.55 31.13
N ARG A 210 15.88 -12.36 30.25
CA ARG A 210 16.03 -12.27 28.78
C ARG A 210 14.90 -11.47 28.14
N TYR A 211 13.71 -11.54 28.71
CA TYR A 211 12.49 -10.94 28.18
C TYR A 211 11.91 -9.95 29.19
N GLU A 212 12.59 -8.82 29.34
CA GLU A 212 12.05 -7.69 30.10
C GLU A 212 10.79 -7.15 29.40
N PRO A 213 9.75 -6.74 30.16
CA PRO A 213 8.59 -6.06 29.59
C PRO A 213 9.02 -4.84 28.77
N ALA A 214 8.41 -4.67 27.59
CA ALA A 214 8.73 -3.55 26.73
C ALA A 214 8.35 -2.20 27.36
N ASP A 215 9.15 -1.16 27.09
CA ASP A 215 8.75 0.22 27.38
C ASP A 215 7.55 0.60 26.50
N LEU A 216 6.63 1.37 27.08
CA LEU A 216 5.42 1.83 26.40
C LEU A 216 5.63 3.21 25.80
N ASP A 217 5.31 3.36 24.52
CA ASP A 217 5.07 4.66 23.91
C ASP A 217 3.56 4.94 23.72
N ASP A 218 3.22 6.19 23.47
CA ASP A 218 1.83 6.64 23.34
C ASP A 218 1.10 5.94 22.16
N GLY A 219 1.82 5.60 21.10
CA GLY A 219 1.27 4.91 19.94
C GLY A 219 0.91 3.45 20.23
N ASP A 220 1.79 2.76 20.95
CA ASP A 220 1.53 1.40 21.43
C ASP A 220 0.32 1.39 22.39
N ALA A 221 0.24 2.35 23.30
CA ALA A 221 -0.86 2.49 24.25
C ALA A 221 -2.20 2.77 23.56
N GLU A 222 -2.23 3.71 22.61
CA GLU A 222 -3.42 4.02 21.82
C GLU A 222 -3.88 2.81 20.99
N GLY A 223 -2.94 2.14 20.33
CA GLY A 223 -3.21 0.92 19.56
C GLY A 223 -3.79 -0.21 20.41
N TYR A 224 -3.26 -0.41 21.62
CA TYR A 224 -3.78 -1.39 22.57
C TYR A 224 -5.20 -1.04 23.04
N LEU A 225 -5.45 0.21 23.46
CA LEU A 225 -6.77 0.69 23.88
C LEU A 225 -7.81 0.43 22.79
N HIS A 226 -7.53 0.87 21.56
CA HIS A 226 -8.43 0.66 20.42
C HIS A 226 -8.66 -0.83 20.14
N THR A 227 -7.63 -1.67 20.23
CA THR A 227 -7.77 -3.11 19.99
C THR A 227 -8.63 -3.79 21.05
N MET A 228 -8.37 -3.52 22.33
CA MET A 228 -9.03 -4.21 23.44
C MET A 228 -10.48 -3.79 23.62
N VAL A 229 -10.83 -2.52 23.40
CA VAL A 229 -12.23 -2.05 23.42
C VAL A 229 -13.04 -2.67 22.26
N ARG A 230 -12.41 -2.84 21.09
CA ARG A 230 -13.06 -3.42 19.90
C ARG A 230 -13.14 -4.95 19.93
N LYS A 231 -12.35 -5.62 20.76
CA LYS A 231 -12.33 -7.09 20.89
C LYS A 231 -13.72 -7.61 21.30
N LYS A 232 -14.34 -8.43 20.45
CA LYS A 232 -15.66 -9.06 20.71
C LYS A 232 -15.57 -10.56 20.92
N LEU A 233 -14.67 -11.24 20.20
CA LEU A 233 -14.47 -12.68 20.30
C LEU A 233 -12.97 -13.00 20.35
N THR A 234 -12.57 -13.88 21.25
CA THR A 234 -11.20 -14.41 21.33
C THR A 234 -11.17 -15.85 20.83
N PHE A 235 -10.30 -16.13 19.86
CA PHE A 235 -9.87 -17.49 19.52
C PHE A 235 -8.65 -17.83 20.35
N LEU A 236 -8.70 -18.97 21.05
CA LEU A 236 -7.56 -19.50 21.78
C LEU A 236 -7.38 -20.97 21.43
N GLN A 237 -6.34 -21.29 20.66
CA GLN A 237 -5.99 -22.64 20.26
C GLN A 237 -4.80 -23.16 21.06
N PHE A 238 -4.93 -24.36 21.60
CA PHE A 238 -3.85 -25.04 22.31
C PHE A 238 -3.21 -26.08 21.39
N VAL A 239 -1.94 -25.87 21.01
CA VAL A 239 -1.23 -26.77 20.08
C VAL A 239 -0.63 -27.97 20.82
N GLY A 240 -0.25 -27.82 22.08
CA GLY A 240 0.39 -28.88 22.88
C GLY A 240 1.92 -28.87 22.77
N PRO A 241 2.60 -29.99 23.12
CA PRO A 241 2.04 -31.29 23.53
C PRO A 241 1.48 -31.34 24.96
N THR A 242 1.82 -30.39 25.83
CA THR A 242 1.29 -30.38 27.21
C THR A 242 -0.10 -29.74 27.26
N SER A 243 -0.95 -30.25 28.14
CA SER A 243 -2.24 -29.59 28.46
C SER A 243 -2.03 -28.39 29.39
N GLY A 244 -3.10 -27.64 29.65
CA GLY A 244 -3.12 -26.62 30.71
C GLY A 244 -4.49 -26.47 31.35
N LYS A 245 -4.61 -25.49 32.23
CA LYS A 245 -5.87 -25.08 32.86
C LYS A 245 -6.31 -23.75 32.26
N LEU A 246 -7.53 -23.70 31.72
CA LEU A 246 -8.16 -22.48 31.25
C LEU A 246 -9.35 -22.18 32.17
N THR A 247 -9.34 -21.04 32.83
CA THR A 247 -10.44 -20.57 33.69
C THR A 247 -11.15 -19.43 32.98
N LEU A 248 -12.46 -19.53 32.76
CA LEU A 248 -13.28 -18.43 32.26
C LEU A 248 -13.88 -17.68 33.45
N LEU A 249 -13.61 -16.37 33.48
CA LEU A 249 -13.98 -15.46 34.55
C LEU A 249 -15.15 -14.59 34.07
N PRO A 250 -16.35 -14.71 34.66
CA PRO A 250 -17.49 -13.97 34.18
C PRO A 250 -17.34 -12.46 34.40
N THR A 251 -17.75 -11.67 33.41
CA THR A 251 -17.71 -10.20 33.48
C THR A 251 -18.86 -9.61 34.31
N SER A 252 -19.95 -10.37 34.51
CA SER A 252 -21.09 -9.96 35.33
C SER A 252 -20.95 -10.41 36.78
N GLU A 253 -21.19 -9.50 37.73
CA GLU A 253 -21.19 -9.82 39.16
C GLU A 253 -22.17 -10.95 39.50
N GLY A 254 -21.70 -11.97 40.22
CA GLY A 254 -22.53 -13.08 40.74
C GLY A 254 -22.66 -14.31 39.85
N ALA A 255 -22.05 -14.33 38.66
CA ALA A 255 -21.94 -15.54 37.83
C ALA A 255 -20.77 -16.44 38.29
N GLU A 256 -20.87 -17.75 38.02
CA GLU A 256 -19.85 -18.73 38.43
C GLU A 256 -18.69 -18.80 37.43
N GLU A 257 -17.47 -19.02 37.95
CA GLU A 257 -16.28 -19.32 37.16
C GLU A 257 -16.38 -20.71 36.52
N ILE A 258 -15.78 -20.85 35.34
CA ILE A 258 -15.82 -22.10 34.58
C ILE A 258 -14.40 -22.59 34.35
N GLU A 259 -14.10 -23.79 34.84
CA GLU A 259 -12.81 -24.44 34.59
C GLU A 259 -12.90 -25.37 33.39
N LEU A 260 -12.02 -25.13 32.41
CA LEU A 260 -11.85 -25.93 31.21
C LEU A 260 -10.43 -26.51 31.16
N LYS A 261 -10.32 -27.69 30.56
CA LYS A 261 -9.03 -28.29 30.28
C LYS A 261 -8.53 -27.82 28.92
N ALA A 262 -7.39 -27.14 28.89
CA ALA A 262 -6.71 -26.74 27.66
C ALA A 262 -6.00 -27.95 27.07
N GLU A 263 -6.73 -28.82 26.37
CA GLU A 263 -6.17 -30.01 25.73
C GLU A 263 -5.53 -29.68 24.37
N PRO A 264 -4.47 -30.39 23.96
CA PRO A 264 -3.91 -30.24 22.63
C PRO A 264 -4.97 -30.39 21.51
N HIS A 265 -4.82 -29.56 20.48
CA HIS A 265 -5.70 -29.46 19.31
C HIS A 265 -7.13 -29.04 19.64
N THR A 266 -7.33 -28.32 20.75
CA THR A 266 -8.60 -27.68 21.06
C THR A 266 -8.54 -26.18 20.78
N VAL A 267 -9.66 -25.64 20.30
CA VAL A 267 -9.89 -24.20 20.15
C VAL A 267 -11.03 -23.83 21.07
N VAL A 268 -10.81 -22.79 21.87
CA VAL A 268 -11.84 -22.18 22.70
C VAL A 268 -12.16 -20.81 22.13
N LEU A 269 -13.43 -20.60 21.81
CA LEU A 269 -13.96 -19.30 21.38
C LEU A 269 -14.63 -18.66 22.60
N ILE A 270 -14.26 -17.43 22.93
CA ILE A 270 -14.69 -16.75 24.16
C ILE A 270 -15.30 -15.39 23.79
N MET A 271 -16.57 -15.16 24.14
CA MET A 271 -17.24 -13.87 23.97
C MET A 271 -16.72 -12.89 25.02
N ALA A 272 -16.04 -11.84 24.57
CA ALA A 272 -15.42 -10.85 25.45
C ALA A 272 -16.44 -10.08 26.32
N SER A 273 -17.70 -10.01 25.88
CA SER A 273 -18.80 -9.42 26.66
C SER A 273 -19.27 -10.28 27.83
N ARG A 274 -18.88 -11.57 27.87
CA ARG A 274 -19.36 -12.55 28.87
C ARG A 274 -18.26 -13.02 29.80
N PHE A 275 -17.06 -13.24 29.26
CA PHE A 275 -15.95 -13.82 30.01
C PHE A 275 -14.63 -13.14 29.67
N GLU A 276 -13.85 -12.86 30.71
CA GLU A 276 -12.40 -12.86 30.64
C GLU A 276 -11.88 -14.29 30.80
N TYR A 277 -10.57 -14.49 30.63
CA TYR A 277 -9.97 -15.80 30.86
C TYR A 277 -8.63 -15.69 31.59
N ALA A 278 -8.25 -16.74 32.29
CA ALA A 278 -6.91 -16.98 32.81
C ALA A 278 -6.42 -18.32 32.26
N TYR A 279 -5.19 -18.36 31.72
CA TYR A 279 -4.62 -19.58 31.16
C TYR A 279 -3.28 -19.92 31.80
N GLU A 280 -3.24 -21.08 32.45
CA GLU A 280 -2.07 -21.67 33.11
C GLU A 280 -1.59 -22.90 32.32
N PRO A 281 -0.51 -22.80 31.52
CA PRO A 281 0.06 -23.96 30.85
C PRO A 281 0.68 -24.94 31.86
N ALA A 282 0.58 -26.25 31.63
CA ALA A 282 1.33 -27.21 32.45
C ALA A 282 2.84 -27.12 32.15
N ALA A 283 3.65 -27.61 33.10
CA ALA A 283 5.09 -27.63 32.94
C ALA A 283 5.53 -28.46 31.71
N GLY A 284 6.28 -27.82 30.81
CA GLY A 284 6.82 -28.43 29.59
C GLY A 284 6.63 -27.53 28.35
N PRO A 285 7.01 -28.02 27.16
CA PRO A 285 6.83 -27.26 25.92
C PRO A 285 5.33 -27.10 25.62
N SER A 286 4.90 -25.85 25.49
CA SER A 286 3.53 -25.48 25.16
C SER A 286 3.54 -24.33 24.17
N LEU A 287 2.69 -24.43 23.14
CA LEU A 287 2.37 -23.34 22.24
C LEU A 287 0.86 -23.12 22.25
N ALA A 288 0.45 -21.87 22.49
CA ALA A 288 -0.92 -21.43 22.28
C ALA A 288 -0.95 -20.38 21.18
N LEU A 289 -1.98 -20.44 20.34
CA LEU A 289 -2.23 -19.47 19.27
C LEU A 289 -3.47 -18.69 19.63
N ALA A 290 -3.43 -17.37 19.54
CA ALA A 290 -4.58 -16.53 19.76
C ALA A 290 -4.85 -15.59 18.58
N SER A 291 -6.11 -15.21 18.40
CA SER A 291 -6.53 -14.21 17.42
C SER A 291 -7.83 -13.58 17.89
N PHE A 292 -8.02 -12.29 17.66
CA PHE A 292 -9.17 -11.55 18.17
C PHE A 292 -10.03 -11.05 17.01
N LEU A 293 -11.34 -11.24 17.12
CA LEU A 293 -12.31 -10.57 16.24
C LEU A 293 -12.66 -9.22 16.83
N LEU A 294 -12.52 -8.19 16.01
CA LEU A 294 -12.72 -6.81 16.36
C LEU A 294 -13.97 -6.25 15.67
N SER A 295 -14.76 -5.46 16.41
CA SER A 295 -15.78 -4.62 15.82
C SER A 295 -15.16 -3.49 14.99
N GLU A 296 -15.98 -2.77 14.23
CA GLU A 296 -15.54 -1.60 13.44
C GLU A 296 -14.84 -0.58 14.35
N PRO A 297 -13.73 0.06 13.90
CA PRO A 297 -13.18 1.19 14.62
C PRO A 297 -14.16 2.37 14.59
N ALA A 298 -14.10 3.23 15.62
CA ALA A 298 -14.85 4.48 15.60
C ALA A 298 -14.49 5.27 14.33
N SER A 299 -15.51 5.64 13.55
CA SER A 299 -15.36 6.45 12.35
C SER A 299 -16.12 7.76 12.55
N TYR A 300 -15.57 8.86 12.07
CA TYR A 300 -16.15 10.18 12.24
C TYR A 300 -16.39 10.84 10.89
N VAL A 301 -17.47 11.63 10.82
CA VAL A 301 -17.80 12.46 9.67
C VAL A 301 -17.63 13.92 10.09
N LEU A 302 -16.76 14.65 9.40
CA LEU A 302 -16.56 16.07 9.65
C LEU A 302 -17.80 16.84 9.16
N GLU A 303 -18.64 17.33 10.07
CA GLU A 303 -19.85 18.10 9.73
C GLU A 303 -19.53 19.57 9.44
N GLU A 304 -18.97 20.28 10.43
CA GLU A 304 -18.68 21.70 10.36
C GLU A 304 -17.22 22.00 10.66
N MET A 305 -16.67 23.01 10.00
CA MET A 305 -15.31 23.49 10.25
C MET A 305 -15.33 25.01 10.33
N SER A 306 -14.78 25.56 11.40
CA SER A 306 -14.75 27.01 11.67
C SER A 306 -13.37 27.42 12.22
N GLY A 307 -13.07 28.72 12.25
CA GLY A 307 -11.78 29.25 12.73
C GLY A 307 -10.87 29.81 11.62
N ASP A 308 -9.60 30.07 11.97
CA ASP A 308 -8.59 30.58 11.03
C ASP A 308 -8.00 29.44 10.19
N LEU A 309 -8.56 29.24 9.00
CA LEU A 309 -8.12 28.21 8.05
C LEU A 309 -6.91 28.64 7.21
N SER A 310 -6.29 29.81 7.48
CA SER A 310 -5.14 30.30 6.73
C SER A 310 -3.93 29.36 6.85
N HIS A 311 -3.78 28.65 7.98
CA HIS A 311 -2.77 27.62 8.21
C HIS A 311 -3.00 26.32 7.41
N LEU A 312 -4.19 26.14 6.82
CA LEU A 312 -4.49 25.03 5.89
C LEU A 312 -4.16 25.40 4.43
N LYS A 313 -4.13 26.70 4.10
CA LYS A 313 -3.76 27.17 2.76
C LYS A 313 -2.24 27.23 2.67
N GLY A 314 -1.66 26.46 1.75
CA GLY A 314 -0.22 26.41 1.50
C GLY A 314 0.40 27.75 1.10
N LEU A 315 1.72 27.71 0.90
CA LEU A 315 2.59 28.81 0.48
C LEU A 315 2.08 29.51 -0.80
N SER A 316 2.70 30.65 -1.17
CA SER A 316 2.28 31.43 -2.34
C SER A 316 2.09 30.57 -3.59
N THR A 317 1.01 30.85 -4.34
CA THR A 317 0.55 30.06 -5.50
C THR A 317 1.55 29.95 -6.67
N GLY A 318 2.63 30.73 -6.65
CA GLY A 318 3.67 30.72 -7.68
C GLY A 318 3.33 31.48 -8.96
N PRO A 319 4.17 31.36 -10.00
CA PRO A 319 3.93 31.94 -11.30
C PRO A 319 2.68 31.32 -11.94
N ALA A 320 1.89 32.16 -12.60
CA ALA A 320 0.67 31.74 -13.28
C ALA A 320 0.97 30.74 -14.41
N PRO A 321 -0.01 29.89 -14.79
CA PRO A 321 0.12 29.03 -15.97
C PRO A 321 0.44 29.83 -17.24
N PRO A 322 1.05 29.17 -18.25
CA PRO A 322 1.48 29.83 -19.47
C PRO A 322 0.31 30.51 -20.17
N LYS A 323 0.45 31.82 -20.43
CA LYS A 323 -0.58 32.65 -21.09
C LYS A 323 -0.78 32.31 -22.57
N GLY A 324 0.19 31.66 -23.21
CA GLY A 324 0.11 31.18 -24.59
C GLY A 324 -0.69 29.87 -24.74
N GLU A 325 -0.90 29.44 -26.00
CA GLU A 325 -1.36 28.07 -26.26
C GLU A 325 -0.31 27.10 -25.68
N HIS A 326 -0.70 26.21 -24.77
CA HIS A 326 0.16 25.21 -24.12
C HIS A 326 -0.42 23.81 -24.28
N LEU A 327 0.39 22.79 -24.03
CA LEU A 327 -0.02 21.39 -24.11
C LEU A 327 0.12 20.73 -22.74
N SER A 328 -0.70 19.73 -22.46
CA SER A 328 -0.66 19.01 -21.19
C SER A 328 0.08 17.69 -21.33
N VAL A 329 1.06 17.45 -20.47
CA VAL A 329 1.67 16.13 -20.27
C VAL A 329 0.72 15.34 -19.39
N VAL A 330 0.25 14.20 -19.87
CA VAL A 330 -0.79 13.39 -19.21
C VAL A 330 -0.33 11.98 -18.86
N GLY A 331 0.88 11.61 -19.27
CA GLY A 331 1.50 10.33 -18.93
C GLY A 331 2.99 10.39 -19.17
N MET A 332 3.77 9.71 -18.34
CA MET A 332 5.22 9.65 -18.49
C MET A 332 5.78 8.35 -17.94
N TYR A 333 6.74 7.77 -18.65
CA TYR A 333 7.40 6.54 -18.22
C TYR A 333 8.86 6.56 -18.62
N CYS A 334 9.71 5.89 -17.84
CA CYS A 334 11.13 5.84 -18.11
C CYS A 334 11.78 4.55 -17.64
N ARG A 335 12.86 4.18 -18.32
CA ARG A 335 13.87 3.21 -17.91
C ARG A 335 15.22 3.90 -17.91
N TYR A 336 15.73 4.25 -16.74
CA TYR A 336 16.94 5.05 -16.58
C TYR A 336 18.04 4.33 -15.81
N GLY A 337 19.27 4.76 -16.07
CA GLY A 337 20.51 4.17 -15.58
C GLY A 337 20.67 4.00 -14.06
N THR A 338 19.80 4.62 -13.25
CA THR A 338 19.70 4.40 -11.79
C THR A 338 18.87 3.16 -11.44
N SER A 339 18.76 2.17 -12.33
CA SER A 339 17.84 1.02 -12.24
C SER A 339 16.37 1.43 -12.05
N ALA A 340 16.00 2.59 -12.61
CA ALA A 340 14.63 3.09 -12.50
C ALA A 340 13.78 2.53 -13.62
N ASP A 341 12.64 1.91 -13.29
CA ASP A 341 11.57 1.51 -14.22
C ASP A 341 10.24 2.14 -13.76
N GLY A 342 9.84 3.21 -14.44
CA GLY A 342 8.66 4.01 -14.15
C GLY A 342 8.93 5.36 -13.48
N ARG A 343 7.88 6.21 -13.49
CA ARG A 343 7.97 7.63 -13.10
C ARG A 343 8.51 7.84 -11.68
N GLY A 344 7.98 7.10 -10.70
CA GLY A 344 8.34 7.25 -9.29
C GLY A 344 9.80 6.91 -9.01
N GLN A 345 10.27 5.77 -9.54
CA GLN A 345 11.66 5.35 -9.41
C GLN A 345 12.61 6.30 -10.16
N GLY A 346 12.19 6.80 -11.33
CA GLY A 346 12.94 7.80 -12.08
C GLY A 346 13.22 9.05 -11.24
N TRP A 347 12.20 9.59 -10.56
CA TRP A 347 12.35 10.73 -9.68
C TRP A 347 13.14 10.43 -8.40
N ALA A 348 12.95 9.26 -7.80
CA ALA A 348 13.74 8.83 -6.66
C ALA A 348 15.24 8.81 -6.98
N GLY A 349 15.61 8.31 -8.17
CA GLY A 349 16.99 8.21 -8.64
C GLY A 349 17.62 9.56 -9.00
N ILE A 350 17.05 10.28 -9.98
CA ILE A 350 17.67 11.49 -10.58
C ILE A 350 17.29 12.81 -9.89
N GLY A 351 16.30 12.77 -8.99
CA GLY A 351 15.74 13.92 -8.30
C GLY A 351 16.05 13.94 -6.80
N LYS A 352 15.58 12.93 -6.08
CA LYS A 352 15.59 12.90 -4.60
C LYS A 352 16.89 12.42 -3.98
N SER A 353 17.43 11.30 -4.46
CA SER A 353 18.49 10.56 -3.75
C SER A 353 19.91 10.92 -4.19
N ALA A 354 20.07 11.89 -5.10
CA ALA A 354 21.37 12.28 -5.65
C ALA A 354 22.21 11.06 -6.11
N THR A 355 21.58 10.12 -6.82
CA THR A 355 22.19 8.83 -7.16
C THR A 355 23.24 8.99 -8.26
N ASP A 356 24.41 8.36 -8.08
CA ASP A 356 25.41 8.11 -9.15
C ASP A 356 25.05 6.77 -9.82
N GLY A 357 24.55 6.80 -11.05
CA GLY A 357 24.16 5.61 -11.81
C GLY A 357 25.29 4.95 -12.60
N LEU A 358 26.54 5.39 -12.45
CA LEU A 358 27.63 4.97 -13.31
C LEU A 358 28.35 3.73 -12.76
N ILE A 359 28.56 2.76 -13.65
CA ILE A 359 29.20 1.48 -13.36
C ILE A 359 30.27 1.15 -14.41
N GLU A 360 31.10 0.15 -14.12
CA GLU A 360 32.01 -0.41 -15.14
C GLU A 360 31.18 -1.12 -16.23
N ILE A 361 31.66 -1.10 -17.48
CA ILE A 361 30.99 -1.73 -18.62
C ILE A 361 30.70 -3.21 -18.29
N PRO A 362 29.43 -3.64 -18.26
CA PRO A 362 29.08 -5.02 -17.94
C PRO A 362 29.59 -6.00 -19.01
N LEU A 363 30.10 -7.17 -18.58
CA LEU A 363 30.48 -8.25 -19.50
C LEU A 363 29.32 -8.73 -20.38
N ALA A 364 28.08 -8.59 -19.91
CA ALA A 364 26.88 -8.89 -20.68
C ALA A 364 26.68 -7.95 -21.88
N ARG A 365 27.34 -6.79 -21.92
CA ARG A 365 27.37 -5.88 -23.07
C ARG A 365 28.55 -6.23 -23.99
N TRP A 366 29.78 -6.11 -23.48
CA TRP A 366 30.99 -6.60 -24.15
C TRP A 366 32.14 -6.73 -23.14
N ASP A 367 33.14 -7.55 -23.49
CA ASP A 367 34.42 -7.53 -22.79
C ASP A 367 35.21 -6.29 -23.21
N HIS A 368 35.39 -5.35 -22.28
CA HIS A 368 36.10 -4.09 -22.55
C HIS A 368 37.63 -4.23 -22.43
N SER A 369 38.14 -5.32 -21.84
CA SER A 369 39.57 -5.55 -21.60
C SER A 369 40.43 -5.44 -22.87
N PRO A 370 39.99 -5.96 -24.05
CA PRO A 370 40.75 -5.85 -25.29
C PRO A 370 40.80 -4.44 -25.90
N TYR A 371 40.00 -3.50 -25.36
CA TYR A 371 39.85 -2.16 -25.89
C TYR A 371 40.30 -1.08 -24.90
N PHE A 372 40.68 -1.43 -23.67
CA PHE A 372 40.98 -0.48 -22.62
C PHE A 372 42.49 -0.20 -22.50
N ASP A 373 42.88 1.06 -22.62
CA ASP A 373 44.22 1.57 -22.34
C ASP A 373 44.12 2.86 -21.49
N PRO A 374 44.40 2.81 -20.18
CA PRO A 374 44.24 3.96 -19.30
C PRO A 374 45.18 5.13 -19.66
N ASP A 375 46.27 4.86 -20.38
CA ASP A 375 47.19 5.91 -20.86
C ASP A 375 46.67 6.61 -22.14
N GLY A 376 45.60 6.09 -22.75
CA GLY A 376 44.94 6.67 -23.91
C GLY A 376 45.74 6.61 -25.21
N ASN A 377 46.70 5.69 -25.35
CA ASN A 377 47.51 5.56 -26.56
C ASN A 377 46.75 4.88 -27.70
N TRP A 378 45.80 3.99 -27.37
CA TRP A 378 44.95 3.28 -28.32
C TRP A 378 43.63 2.87 -27.63
N GLY A 379 42.57 2.57 -28.40
CA GLY A 379 41.31 2.12 -27.80
C GLY A 379 40.59 3.18 -26.94
N ALA A 380 40.08 2.76 -25.79
CA ALA A 380 39.32 3.56 -24.82
C ALA A 380 40.12 3.76 -23.53
N TYR A 381 40.20 5.00 -23.03
CA TYR A 381 40.88 5.32 -21.76
C TYR A 381 39.97 5.29 -20.54
N THR A 382 38.66 5.13 -20.74
CA THR A 382 37.70 4.92 -19.67
C THR A 382 36.92 3.64 -19.92
N ARG A 383 36.37 3.08 -18.85
CA ARG A 383 35.58 1.85 -18.85
C ARG A 383 34.31 1.97 -18.02
N HIS A 384 33.94 3.19 -17.66
CA HIS A 384 32.71 3.47 -16.93
C HIS A 384 31.68 4.13 -17.84
N GLY A 385 30.42 3.84 -17.56
CA GLY A 385 29.26 4.45 -18.20
C GLY A 385 28.01 4.13 -17.39
N CYS A 386 26.88 4.70 -17.79
CA CYS A 386 25.61 4.41 -17.13
C CYS A 386 24.88 3.30 -17.88
N PHE A 387 24.86 2.08 -17.33
CA PHE A 387 24.25 0.89 -17.93
C PHE A 387 23.18 0.34 -16.98
N GLY A 388 22.02 1.00 -16.88
CA GLY A 388 20.97 0.63 -15.91
C GLY A 388 19.67 0.15 -16.52
N ILE A 389 19.65 -0.17 -17.82
CA ILE A 389 18.52 -0.92 -18.41
C ILE A 389 18.85 -2.41 -18.31
N GLU A 390 18.44 -2.99 -17.18
CA GLU A 390 18.47 -4.44 -16.97
C GLU A 390 17.55 -5.13 -17.99
N GLY A 391 17.96 -6.28 -18.50
CA GLY A 391 17.16 -7.05 -19.45
C GLY A 391 16.92 -6.33 -20.78
N VAL A 392 17.91 -5.58 -21.31
CA VAL A 392 17.80 -4.93 -22.64
C VAL A 392 17.40 -5.89 -23.76
N ASP A 393 17.70 -7.18 -23.58
CA ASP A 393 17.39 -8.29 -24.48
C ASP A 393 15.98 -8.87 -24.28
N LEU A 394 15.30 -8.54 -23.18
CA LEU A 394 13.92 -8.94 -22.87
C LEU A 394 12.91 -8.08 -23.64
N PHE A 395 11.77 -8.70 -23.99
CA PHE A 395 10.66 -8.03 -24.67
C PHE A 395 9.40 -8.90 -24.65
N ASP A 396 8.25 -8.32 -24.30
CA ASP A 396 6.96 -9.00 -24.43
C ASP A 396 6.44 -8.97 -25.88
N CYS A 397 7.00 -9.84 -26.72
CA CYS A 397 6.59 -9.94 -28.11
C CYS A 397 5.13 -10.39 -28.30
N ARG A 398 4.58 -11.17 -27.36
CA ARG A 398 3.19 -11.64 -27.44
C ARG A 398 2.22 -10.50 -27.23
N PHE A 399 2.50 -9.61 -26.27
CA PHE A 399 1.70 -8.42 -26.05
C PHE A 399 1.56 -7.58 -27.32
N PHE A 400 2.64 -7.42 -28.09
CA PHE A 400 2.65 -6.64 -29.34
C PHE A 400 2.29 -7.44 -30.60
N GLU A 401 1.86 -8.70 -30.47
CA GLU A 401 1.52 -9.58 -31.61
C GLU A 401 2.69 -9.78 -32.59
N ILE A 402 3.91 -9.76 -32.07
CA ILE A 402 5.14 -10.01 -32.82
C ILE A 402 5.57 -11.47 -32.60
N SER A 403 5.93 -12.16 -33.69
CA SER A 403 6.39 -13.54 -33.57
C SER A 403 7.72 -13.63 -32.80
N PRO A 404 7.97 -14.69 -32.00
CA PRO A 404 9.25 -14.86 -31.32
C PRO A 404 10.47 -14.85 -32.27
N ALA A 405 10.29 -15.33 -33.51
CA ALA A 405 11.34 -15.35 -34.52
C ALA A 405 11.72 -13.93 -34.99
N GLU A 406 10.73 -13.07 -35.18
CA GLU A 406 10.96 -11.66 -35.50
C GLU A 406 11.57 -10.92 -34.30
N ALA A 407 10.98 -11.10 -33.11
CA ALA A 407 11.44 -10.46 -31.87
C ALA A 407 12.92 -10.75 -31.58
N LYS A 408 13.39 -11.98 -31.85
CA LYS A 408 14.79 -12.37 -31.67
C LYS A 408 15.76 -11.50 -32.50
N GLY A 409 15.37 -11.12 -33.71
CA GLY A 409 16.21 -10.32 -34.62
C GLY A 409 16.06 -8.81 -34.41
N MET A 410 14.97 -8.35 -33.79
CA MET A 410 14.68 -6.93 -33.60
C MET A 410 15.76 -6.22 -32.80
N ASP A 411 16.13 -5.01 -33.22
CA ASP A 411 16.98 -4.11 -32.46
C ASP A 411 16.35 -3.86 -31.06
N PRO A 412 17.11 -4.08 -29.96
CA PRO A 412 16.69 -3.75 -28.61
C PRO A 412 16.12 -2.33 -28.44
N CYS A 413 16.62 -1.36 -29.20
CA CYS A 413 16.10 0.00 -29.25
C CYS A 413 14.60 0.04 -29.62
N GLN A 414 14.20 -0.73 -30.63
CA GLN A 414 12.79 -0.81 -31.03
C GLN A 414 11.93 -1.42 -29.93
N ARG A 415 12.44 -2.46 -29.25
CA ARG A 415 11.74 -3.15 -28.15
C ARG A 415 11.50 -2.21 -26.97
N GLN A 416 12.54 -1.50 -26.53
CA GLN A 416 12.46 -0.53 -25.43
C GLN A 416 11.50 0.61 -25.76
N VAL A 417 11.58 1.18 -26.97
CA VAL A 417 10.65 2.22 -27.42
C VAL A 417 9.22 1.73 -27.39
N MET A 418 8.94 0.48 -27.81
CA MET A 418 7.59 -0.06 -27.82
C MET A 418 6.99 -0.17 -26.42
N GLU A 419 7.73 -0.73 -25.45
CA GLU A 419 7.25 -0.89 -24.07
C GLU A 419 7.12 0.46 -23.35
N VAL A 420 8.17 1.27 -23.35
CA VAL A 420 8.21 2.56 -22.63
C VAL A 420 7.19 3.54 -23.21
N SER A 421 7.07 3.64 -24.53
CA SER A 421 6.04 4.49 -25.16
C SER A 421 4.63 3.99 -24.87
N TYR A 422 4.40 2.67 -24.78
CA TYR A 422 3.09 2.14 -24.45
C TYR A 422 2.69 2.47 -23.01
N MET A 423 3.62 2.35 -22.06
CA MET A 423 3.35 2.69 -20.66
C MET A 423 2.99 4.17 -20.48
N ALA A 424 3.72 5.08 -21.12
CA ALA A 424 3.37 6.51 -21.10
C ALA A 424 2.02 6.80 -21.78
N LEU A 425 1.71 6.09 -22.88
CA LEU A 425 0.44 6.22 -23.59
C LEU A 425 -0.75 5.67 -22.78
N LEU A 426 -0.53 4.58 -22.04
CA LEU A 426 -1.50 3.98 -21.13
C LEU A 426 -1.83 4.92 -19.97
N GLU A 427 -0.82 5.54 -19.33
CA GLU A 427 -1.05 6.61 -18.34
C GLU A 427 -1.86 7.77 -18.93
N GLY A 428 -1.66 8.08 -20.21
CA GLY A 428 -2.46 9.06 -20.95
C GLY A 428 -3.90 8.62 -21.25
N GLY A 429 -4.35 7.46 -20.78
CA GLY A 429 -5.72 6.94 -20.91
C GLY A 429 -5.99 6.19 -22.22
N TYR A 430 -4.97 5.70 -22.91
CA TYR A 430 -5.12 4.97 -24.18
C TYR A 430 -4.71 3.51 -24.04
N GLU A 431 -5.67 2.60 -24.14
CA GLU A 431 -5.43 1.16 -24.08
C GLU A 431 -5.24 0.51 -25.46
N LYS A 432 -4.32 -0.46 -25.56
CA LYS A 432 -4.06 -1.20 -26.81
C LYS A 432 -5.33 -1.79 -27.43
N ARG A 433 -6.18 -2.44 -26.62
CA ARG A 433 -7.41 -3.09 -27.11
C ARG A 433 -8.39 -2.09 -27.73
N ALA A 434 -8.49 -0.89 -27.16
CA ALA A 434 -9.35 0.17 -27.70
C ALA A 434 -8.80 0.71 -29.03
N LEU A 435 -7.50 0.99 -29.09
CA LEU A 435 -6.82 1.50 -30.29
C LEU A 435 -6.84 0.50 -31.47
N GLN A 436 -6.72 -0.80 -31.19
CA GLN A 436 -6.83 -1.84 -32.22
C GLN A 436 -8.24 -1.91 -32.83
N ARG A 437 -9.29 -1.69 -32.02
CA ARG A 437 -10.68 -1.65 -32.51
C ARG A 437 -10.97 -0.39 -33.31
N LYS A 438 -10.43 0.75 -32.87
CA LYS A 438 -10.64 2.06 -33.50
C LYS A 438 -9.31 2.81 -33.58
N PRO A 439 -8.78 3.06 -34.79
CA PRO A 439 -7.55 3.82 -34.94
C PRO A 439 -7.74 5.25 -34.43
N GLU A 440 -6.72 5.77 -33.77
CA GLU A 440 -6.67 7.16 -33.30
C GLU A 440 -5.52 7.92 -34.00
N ASN A 441 -5.72 9.23 -34.20
CA ASN A 441 -4.74 10.09 -34.87
C ASN A 441 -3.60 10.52 -33.95
N ILE A 442 -2.99 9.57 -33.23
CA ILE A 442 -1.91 9.83 -32.27
C ILE A 442 -0.57 9.75 -33.00
N GLY A 443 0.28 10.76 -32.83
CA GLY A 443 1.63 10.76 -33.42
C GLY A 443 2.69 10.16 -32.49
N HIS A 444 3.81 9.76 -33.07
CA HIS A 444 4.95 9.19 -32.36
C HIS A 444 6.27 9.78 -32.88
N PHE A 445 7.03 10.45 -32.00
CA PHE A 445 8.28 11.13 -32.34
C PHE A 445 9.40 10.56 -31.47
N VAL A 446 10.35 9.86 -32.09
CA VAL A 446 11.43 9.17 -31.38
C VAL A 446 12.76 9.86 -31.67
N GLY A 447 13.43 10.34 -30.63
CA GLY A 447 14.80 10.83 -30.71
C GLY A 447 15.81 9.72 -30.47
N ILE A 448 16.66 9.45 -31.47
CA ILE A 448 17.73 8.45 -31.45
C ILE A 448 18.81 8.88 -32.44
N ASP A 449 20.08 8.67 -32.11
CA ASP A 449 21.23 9.10 -32.93
C ASP A 449 22.28 7.99 -33.14
N LYS A 450 21.90 6.73 -32.89
CA LYS A 450 22.76 5.54 -33.01
C LYS A 450 22.03 4.43 -33.75
N ASP A 451 22.81 3.57 -34.41
CA ASP A 451 22.37 2.39 -35.16
C ASP A 451 23.28 1.18 -34.87
N ASP A 452 23.65 1.03 -33.59
CA ASP A 452 24.59 0.00 -33.11
C ASP A 452 24.23 -1.41 -33.61
N TRP A 453 22.94 -1.74 -33.64
CA TRP A 453 22.47 -3.05 -34.10
C TRP A 453 22.82 -3.31 -35.57
N MET A 454 22.69 -2.29 -36.43
CA MET A 454 23.10 -2.38 -37.83
C MET A 454 24.63 -2.51 -37.95
N CYS A 455 25.38 -1.77 -37.14
CA CYS A 455 26.84 -1.87 -37.07
C CYS A 455 27.31 -3.27 -36.62
N MET A 456 26.67 -3.86 -35.61
CA MET A 456 26.95 -5.23 -35.17
C MET A 456 26.69 -6.24 -36.28
N SER A 457 25.63 -6.07 -37.07
CA SER A 457 25.35 -6.95 -38.20
C SER A 457 26.39 -6.82 -39.31
N ALA A 458 26.76 -5.59 -39.67
CA ALA A 458 27.83 -5.32 -40.63
C ALA A 458 29.20 -5.87 -40.17
N GLY A 459 29.46 -5.85 -38.86
CA GLY A 459 30.63 -6.45 -38.22
C GLY A 459 30.57 -7.97 -38.07
N GLY A 460 29.49 -8.62 -38.50
CA GLY A 460 29.31 -10.08 -38.42
C GLY A 460 29.04 -10.63 -37.01
N LEU A 461 28.72 -9.76 -36.04
CA LEU A 461 28.39 -10.16 -34.67
C LEU A 461 26.96 -10.69 -34.55
N ILE A 462 26.06 -10.26 -35.45
CA ILE A 462 24.68 -10.72 -35.53
C ILE A 462 24.26 -10.98 -36.98
N ASP A 463 23.42 -11.98 -37.20
CA ASP A 463 22.87 -12.31 -38.52
C ASP A 463 21.46 -11.75 -38.70
N LEU A 464 21.33 -10.79 -39.62
CA LEU A 464 20.05 -10.17 -40.01
C LEU A 464 19.64 -10.56 -41.45
N SER A 465 20.11 -11.69 -41.98
CA SER A 465 19.80 -12.13 -43.36
C SER A 465 18.39 -12.72 -43.55
N GLY A 466 17.63 -12.93 -42.46
CA GLY A 466 16.27 -13.50 -42.49
C GLY A 466 15.19 -12.57 -43.05
N ALA A 467 13.97 -13.11 -43.24
CA ALA A 467 12.86 -12.41 -43.88
C ALA A 467 12.45 -11.07 -43.21
N CYS A 468 12.68 -10.92 -41.90
CA CYS A 468 12.42 -9.69 -41.15
C CYS A 468 13.65 -8.79 -40.98
N GLY A 469 14.81 -9.19 -41.52
CA GLY A 469 16.11 -8.57 -41.27
C GLY A 469 16.19 -7.08 -41.61
N ALA A 470 15.60 -6.67 -42.72
CA ALA A 470 15.57 -5.27 -43.13
C ALA A 470 14.78 -4.38 -42.15
N ALA A 471 13.70 -4.90 -41.54
CA ALA A 471 12.91 -4.17 -40.56
C ALA A 471 13.49 -4.25 -39.13
N ALA A 472 14.37 -5.23 -38.90
CA ALA A 472 14.91 -5.53 -37.60
C ALA A 472 15.88 -4.46 -37.08
N ALA A 473 16.67 -3.82 -37.95
CA ALA A 473 17.69 -2.82 -37.57
C ALA A 473 17.45 -1.40 -38.12
N ALA A 474 16.45 -1.20 -38.97
CA ALA A 474 16.25 0.10 -39.60
C ALA A 474 15.72 1.14 -38.60
N ASN A 475 16.43 2.26 -38.42
CA ASN A 475 16.03 3.33 -37.50
C ASN A 475 14.60 3.86 -37.75
N ALA A 476 14.17 3.99 -39.01
CA ALA A 476 12.82 4.42 -39.35
C ALA A 476 11.72 3.50 -38.75
N ILE A 477 12.04 2.23 -38.50
CA ILE A 477 11.10 1.26 -37.93
C ILE A 477 10.92 1.48 -36.43
N THR A 478 11.86 2.13 -35.75
CA THR A 478 11.76 2.43 -34.31
C THR A 478 10.49 3.22 -33.97
N SER A 479 10.17 4.28 -34.73
CA SER A 479 8.89 4.99 -34.57
C SER A 479 7.71 4.23 -35.19
N ASN A 480 7.90 3.68 -36.40
CA ASN A 480 6.81 3.14 -37.21
C ASN A 480 6.21 1.85 -36.63
N ARG A 481 7.02 0.99 -36.01
CA ARG A 481 6.58 -0.28 -35.45
C ARG A 481 5.62 -0.07 -34.29
N PHE A 482 5.86 0.92 -33.44
CA PHE A 482 4.93 1.30 -32.37
C PHE A 482 3.59 1.77 -32.94
N SER A 483 3.61 2.70 -33.91
CA SER A 483 2.40 3.18 -34.59
C SER A 483 1.63 2.06 -35.28
N TYR A 484 2.34 1.14 -35.94
CA TYR A 484 1.76 -0.03 -36.60
C TYR A 484 1.07 -0.97 -35.60
N SER A 485 1.79 -1.36 -34.54
CA SER A 485 1.33 -2.36 -33.57
C SER A 485 0.12 -1.91 -32.76
N LEU A 486 -0.04 -0.59 -32.57
CA LEU A 486 -1.15 0.01 -31.84
C LEU A 486 -2.19 0.67 -32.74
N ASN A 487 -2.08 0.54 -34.06
CA ASN A 487 -3.03 1.12 -35.03
C ASN A 487 -3.15 2.66 -34.94
N LEU A 488 -2.04 3.36 -34.69
CA LEU A 488 -1.98 4.82 -34.63
C LEU A 488 -1.83 5.42 -36.04
N LYS A 489 -2.52 6.52 -36.32
CA LYS A 489 -2.55 7.15 -37.66
C LYS A 489 -1.91 8.53 -37.74
N GLY A 490 -1.44 9.07 -36.61
CA GLY A 490 -0.72 10.34 -36.60
C GLY A 490 0.67 10.24 -37.21
N ALA A 491 1.36 11.39 -37.29
CA ALA A 491 2.73 11.46 -37.78
C ALA A 491 3.66 10.54 -36.96
N SER A 492 4.46 9.72 -37.65
CA SER A 492 5.43 8.81 -37.03
C SER A 492 6.81 9.12 -37.57
N MET A 493 7.72 9.58 -36.71
CA MET A 493 9.04 10.08 -37.12
C MET A 493 10.13 9.61 -36.16
N THR A 494 11.21 9.11 -36.75
CA THR A 494 12.49 8.91 -36.05
C THR A 494 13.40 10.08 -36.42
N ILE A 495 13.96 10.74 -35.42
CA ILE A 495 14.66 12.03 -35.55
C ILE A 495 16.07 11.88 -34.99
N ASP A 496 17.04 12.28 -35.81
CA ASP A 496 18.46 12.36 -35.44
C ASP A 496 18.98 13.79 -35.65
N THR A 497 19.23 14.45 -34.53
CA THR A 497 19.99 15.70 -34.44
C THR A 497 21.06 15.57 -33.35
N ALA A 498 21.64 14.37 -33.21
CA ALA A 498 22.56 14.00 -32.13
C ALA A 498 21.94 14.21 -30.74
N CYS A 499 22.67 14.84 -29.80
CA CYS A 499 22.27 15.01 -28.41
C CYS A 499 20.93 15.74 -28.20
N SER A 500 20.46 16.51 -29.19
CA SER A 500 19.19 17.26 -29.12
C SER A 500 17.99 16.50 -29.70
N SER A 501 18.20 15.30 -30.26
CA SER A 501 17.20 14.55 -31.05
C SER A 501 15.82 14.48 -30.42
N SER A 502 15.74 14.03 -29.15
CA SER A 502 14.47 13.84 -28.46
C SER A 502 13.74 15.15 -28.11
N LEU A 503 14.47 16.23 -27.87
CA LEU A 503 13.88 17.55 -27.61
C LEU A 503 13.45 18.23 -28.92
N VAL A 504 14.18 18.01 -30.02
CA VAL A 504 13.72 18.36 -31.37
C VAL A 504 12.47 17.56 -31.73
N GLY A 505 12.42 16.26 -31.43
CA GLY A 505 11.22 15.44 -31.61
C GLY A 505 10.02 15.97 -30.83
N THR A 506 10.24 16.44 -29.60
CA THR A 506 9.22 17.12 -28.81
C THR A 506 8.73 18.41 -29.47
N HIS A 507 9.64 19.21 -30.03
CA HIS A 507 9.29 20.42 -30.77
C HIS A 507 8.49 20.11 -32.05
N VAL A 508 8.95 19.18 -32.87
CA VAL A 508 8.27 18.76 -34.11
C VAL A 508 6.87 18.22 -33.79
N GLY A 509 6.74 17.37 -32.77
CA GLY A 509 5.46 16.84 -32.35
C GLY A 509 4.48 17.93 -31.89
N LYS A 510 4.96 18.94 -31.14
CA LYS A 510 4.17 20.12 -30.78
C LYS A 510 3.65 20.85 -32.02
N LEU A 511 4.47 21.02 -33.06
CA LEU A 511 4.03 21.66 -34.31
C LEU A 511 2.90 20.87 -34.98
N HIS A 512 2.99 19.54 -35.02
CA HIS A 512 1.92 18.67 -35.54
C HIS A 512 0.64 18.74 -34.71
N LEU A 513 0.73 18.75 -33.38
CA LEU A 513 -0.43 18.91 -32.50
C LEU A 513 -1.15 20.25 -32.71
N ARG A 514 -0.41 21.31 -33.05
CA ARG A 514 -0.93 22.67 -33.25
C ARG A 514 -1.38 22.97 -34.68
N TYR A 515 -1.17 22.06 -35.63
CA TYR A 515 -1.57 22.25 -37.01
C TYR A 515 -3.11 22.41 -37.11
N LYS A 516 -3.59 23.49 -37.74
CA LYS A 516 -5.00 23.96 -37.65
C LYS A 516 -5.94 23.42 -38.77
N ASP A 517 -5.55 22.34 -39.47
CA ASP A 517 -6.38 21.69 -40.50
C ASP A 517 -7.21 20.50 -39.97
N ASN A 518 -8.05 19.89 -40.82
CA ASN A 518 -8.96 18.79 -40.50
C ASN A 518 -8.28 17.48 -40.03
N GLU A 519 -6.95 17.40 -40.04
CA GLU A 519 -6.15 16.22 -39.65
C GLU A 519 -5.39 16.43 -38.33
N ARG A 520 -5.89 17.30 -37.43
CA ARG A 520 -5.25 17.59 -36.13
C ARG A 520 -5.08 16.33 -35.30
N MET A 521 -3.90 16.17 -34.71
CA MET A 521 -3.61 15.11 -33.76
C MET A 521 -4.12 15.50 -32.36
N PRO A 522 -4.94 14.67 -31.68
CA PRO A 522 -5.39 14.95 -30.31
C PRO A 522 -4.29 14.71 -29.26
N ALA A 523 -3.36 13.80 -29.55
CA ALA A 523 -2.26 13.43 -28.66
C ALA A 523 -1.01 13.06 -29.45
N MET A 524 0.14 13.09 -28.79
CA MET A 524 1.39 12.54 -29.29
C MET A 524 2.10 11.76 -28.18
N VAL A 525 2.93 10.81 -28.59
CA VAL A 525 3.96 10.23 -27.74
C VAL A 525 5.30 10.73 -28.24
N VAL A 526 6.09 11.34 -27.35
CA VAL A 526 7.47 11.71 -27.61
C VAL A 526 8.36 10.73 -26.83
N ASN A 527 9.38 10.19 -27.49
CA ASN A 527 10.30 9.22 -26.90
C ASN A 527 11.74 9.66 -27.12
N GLY A 528 12.61 9.39 -26.16
CA GLY A 528 14.04 9.59 -26.24
C GLY A 528 14.76 8.35 -25.74
N LEU A 529 15.75 7.90 -26.51
CA LEU A 529 16.38 6.61 -26.33
C LEU A 529 17.89 6.73 -26.58
N ASN A 530 18.67 6.00 -25.79
CA ASN A 530 20.04 5.61 -26.12
C ASN A 530 20.36 4.26 -25.49
N LEU A 531 20.95 3.35 -26.26
CA LEU A 531 21.49 2.08 -25.78
C LEU A 531 22.92 1.93 -26.28
N MET A 532 23.78 1.33 -25.46
CA MET A 532 25.17 1.06 -25.81
C MET A 532 25.29 -0.43 -26.09
N LEU A 533 25.11 -0.83 -27.35
CA LEU A 533 25.10 -2.24 -27.75
C LEU A 533 26.42 -2.66 -28.41
N TYR A 534 27.17 -1.69 -28.96
CA TYR A 534 28.41 -1.93 -29.67
C TYR A 534 29.55 -1.08 -29.08
N GLN A 535 30.75 -1.68 -28.96
CA GLN A 535 31.92 -1.01 -28.39
C GLN A 535 32.48 0.11 -29.28
N GLY A 536 32.21 0.07 -30.59
CA GLY A 536 32.78 0.98 -31.58
C GLY A 536 32.55 2.46 -31.24
N PRO A 537 31.29 2.91 -31.03
CA PRO A 537 30.99 4.27 -30.59
C PRO A 537 31.71 4.67 -29.29
N PHE A 538 31.82 3.77 -28.32
CA PHE A 538 32.50 4.04 -27.05
C PHE A 538 34.00 4.34 -27.26
N VAL A 539 34.69 3.50 -28.05
CA VAL A 539 36.09 3.69 -28.44
C VAL A 539 36.26 4.96 -29.29
N GLY A 540 35.33 5.23 -30.22
CA GLY A 540 35.34 6.42 -31.06
C GLY A 540 35.23 7.72 -30.25
N CYS A 541 34.37 7.76 -29.24
CA CYS A 541 34.25 8.91 -28.35
C CYS A 541 35.51 9.13 -27.51
N CYS A 542 36.18 8.06 -27.06
CA CYS A 542 37.49 8.17 -26.41
C CYS A 542 38.52 8.77 -27.39
N ALA A 543 38.65 8.21 -28.59
CA ALA A 543 39.59 8.69 -29.60
C ALA A 543 39.36 10.16 -29.99
N ALA A 544 38.12 10.65 -29.90
CA ALA A 544 37.76 12.05 -30.12
C ALA A 544 38.00 12.97 -28.91
N GLY A 545 38.45 12.44 -27.76
CA GLY A 545 38.65 13.20 -26.53
C GLY A 545 37.35 13.70 -25.89
N MET A 546 36.23 13.01 -26.13
CA MET A 546 34.90 13.45 -25.67
C MET A 546 34.54 12.95 -24.27
N LEU A 547 35.12 11.80 -23.85
CA LEU A 547 34.74 11.16 -22.61
C LEU A 547 35.59 11.64 -21.43
N SER A 548 34.99 11.65 -20.25
CA SER A 548 35.74 11.88 -19.00
C SER A 548 36.64 10.68 -18.69
N HIS A 549 37.84 10.92 -18.15
CA HIS A 549 38.74 9.83 -17.77
C HIS A 549 38.16 8.97 -16.65
N GLU A 550 37.51 9.60 -15.65
CA GLU A 550 36.79 8.89 -14.58
C GLU A 550 35.44 8.33 -15.04
N GLY A 551 35.07 8.58 -16.29
CA GLY A 551 33.83 8.14 -16.91
C GLY A 551 32.60 8.61 -16.15
N ARG A 552 32.59 9.88 -15.71
CA ARG A 552 31.45 10.60 -15.10
C ARG A 552 31.22 11.96 -15.77
N CYS A 553 30.01 12.50 -15.67
CA CYS A 553 29.76 13.89 -16.05
C CYS A 553 30.00 14.80 -14.84
N PHE A 554 31.16 15.45 -14.78
CA PHE A 554 31.52 16.40 -13.72
C PHE A 554 30.91 17.79 -13.97
N THR A 555 29.61 17.84 -14.24
CA THR A 555 28.88 19.05 -14.62
C THR A 555 29.09 20.16 -13.60
N PHE A 556 29.55 21.32 -14.08
CA PHE A 556 29.89 22.52 -13.30
C PHE A 556 31.05 22.37 -12.31
N ASN A 557 31.70 21.21 -12.21
CA ASN A 557 32.85 21.02 -11.32
C ASN A 557 34.14 21.53 -11.98
N SER A 558 35.05 22.05 -11.17
CA SER A 558 36.43 22.39 -11.55
C SER A 558 37.22 21.27 -12.27
N THR A 559 36.83 20.00 -12.08
CA THR A 559 37.46 18.83 -12.71
C THR A 559 36.74 18.36 -13.98
N ALA A 560 35.83 19.14 -14.53
CA ALA A 560 35.14 18.89 -15.80
C ALA A 560 36.13 18.65 -16.96
N ASP A 561 36.20 17.42 -17.48
CA ASP A 561 37.13 17.00 -18.52
C ASP A 561 36.47 16.28 -19.71
N GLY A 562 35.15 16.07 -19.67
CA GLY A 562 34.41 15.28 -20.65
C GLY A 562 33.09 14.78 -20.09
N TYR A 563 32.31 14.05 -20.91
CA TYR A 563 31.08 13.42 -20.46
C TYR A 563 31.23 11.91 -20.30
N ALA A 564 30.27 11.25 -19.65
CA ALA A 564 30.14 9.79 -19.65
C ALA A 564 28.98 9.37 -20.55
N ARG A 565 29.07 8.23 -21.23
CA ARG A 565 27.93 7.72 -22.02
C ARG A 565 26.92 7.03 -21.11
N GLY A 566 25.62 7.20 -21.39
CA GLY A 566 24.54 6.60 -20.59
C GLY A 566 23.45 5.96 -21.43
N GLU A 567 22.89 4.85 -20.93
CA GLU A 567 21.71 4.20 -21.47
C GLU A 567 20.44 4.76 -20.82
N LEU A 568 19.42 5.01 -21.63
CA LEU A 568 18.09 5.41 -21.16
C LEU A 568 17.03 5.18 -22.23
N CYS A 569 15.79 5.03 -21.78
CA CYS A 569 14.61 5.18 -22.62
C CYS A 569 13.53 5.90 -21.82
N GLY A 570 13.00 7.01 -22.35
CA GLY A 570 11.91 7.75 -21.71
C GLY A 570 10.83 8.09 -22.73
N ALA A 571 9.59 8.17 -22.28
CA ALA A 571 8.46 8.61 -23.10
C ALA A 571 7.50 9.51 -22.33
N LEU A 572 6.91 10.48 -23.03
CA LEU A 572 5.83 11.32 -22.53
C LEU A 572 4.62 11.24 -23.48
N CYS A 573 3.42 11.10 -22.91
CA CYS A 573 2.17 11.31 -23.62
C CYS A 573 1.72 12.75 -23.41
N VAL A 574 1.54 13.49 -24.51
CA VAL A 574 1.18 14.90 -24.51
C VAL A 574 -0.12 15.09 -25.27
N LYS A 575 -1.11 15.72 -24.63
CA LYS A 575 -2.43 16.03 -25.22
C LYS A 575 -2.55 17.50 -25.53
N ASN A 576 -3.33 17.77 -26.57
CA ASN A 576 -3.74 19.13 -26.90
C ASN A 576 -4.97 19.55 -26.09
N GLN A 577 -4.75 19.72 -24.79
CA GLN A 577 -5.75 20.14 -23.81
C GLN A 577 -5.13 21.11 -22.81
N LYS A 578 -5.98 21.87 -22.13
CA LYS A 578 -5.58 22.72 -21.01
C LYS A 578 -5.13 21.86 -19.84
N PHE A 579 -4.29 22.44 -18.99
CA PHE A 579 -3.87 21.78 -17.76
C PHE A 579 -5.03 21.73 -16.78
N GLU A 580 -5.41 20.50 -16.44
CA GLU A 580 -6.49 20.18 -15.50
C GLU A 580 -6.02 18.98 -14.65
N PRO A 581 -5.47 19.19 -13.43
CA PRO A 581 -4.94 18.12 -12.59
C PRO A 581 -5.96 17.01 -12.30
N ASN A 582 -7.20 17.41 -12.04
CA ASN A 582 -8.30 16.50 -11.74
C ASN A 582 -8.70 15.61 -12.94
N GLU A 583 -8.28 15.98 -14.16
CA GLU A 583 -8.49 15.19 -15.38
C GLU A 583 -7.21 14.44 -15.80
N GLY A 584 -6.23 14.31 -14.89
CA GLY A 584 -5.00 13.55 -15.11
C GLY A 584 -3.87 14.32 -15.81
N SER A 585 -3.96 15.66 -15.90
CA SER A 585 -2.81 16.46 -16.36
C SER A 585 -1.72 16.49 -15.29
N LEU A 586 -0.52 16.04 -15.63
CA LEU A 586 0.63 16.02 -14.73
C LEU A 586 1.32 17.39 -14.68
N CYS A 587 1.59 17.97 -15.86
CA CYS A 587 2.19 19.30 -16.01
C CYS A 587 1.91 19.83 -17.42
N CYS A 588 2.45 21.00 -17.77
CA CYS A 588 2.44 21.58 -19.11
C CYS A 588 3.77 21.43 -19.83
N LEU A 589 3.72 21.18 -21.14
CA LEU A 589 4.73 21.65 -22.09
C LEU A 589 4.34 23.09 -22.50
N ALA A 590 4.95 24.07 -21.85
CA ALA A 590 4.62 25.49 -22.03
C ALA A 590 5.08 26.01 -23.41
N GLY A 591 6.29 25.63 -23.83
CA GLY A 591 6.85 26.01 -25.12
C GLY A 591 8.09 25.21 -25.47
N SER A 592 8.52 25.31 -26.73
CA SER A 592 9.72 24.62 -27.21
C SER A 592 10.22 25.18 -28.53
N TYR A 593 11.53 25.17 -28.75
CA TYR A 593 12.12 25.70 -29.98
C TYR A 593 13.40 24.96 -30.34
N SER A 594 13.73 24.96 -31.64
CA SER A 594 15.00 24.45 -32.14
C SER A 594 15.62 25.40 -33.16
N ASN A 595 16.95 25.51 -33.13
CA ASN A 595 17.75 26.28 -34.10
C ASN A 595 19.09 25.59 -34.40
N GLN A 596 19.98 26.29 -35.13
CA GLN A 596 21.31 25.79 -35.48
C GLN A 596 22.37 26.88 -35.25
N ASP A 597 23.57 26.46 -34.81
CA ASP A 597 24.72 27.31 -34.47
C ASP A 597 25.25 28.16 -35.62
N GLY A 598 25.02 27.74 -36.86
CA GLY A 598 25.63 28.27 -38.07
C GLY A 598 27.13 27.95 -38.11
N ARG A 599 27.91 28.91 -38.58
CA ARG A 599 29.37 28.82 -38.59
C ARG A 599 29.92 29.24 -37.22
N SER A 600 30.43 28.29 -36.44
CA SER A 600 31.15 28.51 -35.19
C SER A 600 32.67 28.28 -35.36
N ALA A 601 33.43 28.17 -34.26
CA ALA A 601 34.89 27.99 -34.29
C ALA A 601 35.33 26.65 -34.92
N SER A 602 34.51 25.60 -34.77
CA SER A 602 34.64 24.31 -35.44
C SER A 602 33.27 23.65 -35.50
N LEU A 603 33.07 22.61 -36.32
CA LEU A 603 31.76 21.94 -36.43
C LEU A 603 31.18 21.51 -35.08
N THR A 604 32.04 21.14 -34.13
CA THR A 604 31.66 20.60 -32.83
C THR A 604 31.78 21.61 -31.68
N ALA A 605 32.18 22.85 -31.97
CA ALA A 605 32.28 23.90 -30.97
C ALA A 605 30.91 24.57 -30.76
N PRO A 606 30.40 24.65 -29.52
CA PRO A 606 29.11 25.28 -29.23
C PRO A 606 29.11 26.79 -29.52
N ASN A 607 27.94 27.34 -29.83
CA ASN A 607 27.76 28.77 -30.11
C ASN A 607 26.84 29.45 -29.08
N GLY A 608 27.42 30.24 -28.16
CA GLY A 608 26.65 30.92 -27.12
C GLY A 608 25.51 31.82 -27.64
N PRO A 609 25.74 32.72 -28.62
CA PRO A 609 24.66 33.52 -29.22
C PRO A 609 23.50 32.69 -29.81
N ALA A 610 23.77 31.51 -30.37
CA ALA A 610 22.73 30.61 -30.87
C ALA A 610 21.92 29.98 -29.73
N GLN A 611 22.57 29.61 -28.62
CA GLN A 611 21.92 29.14 -27.39
C GLN A 611 21.05 30.24 -26.78
N GLU A 612 21.57 31.47 -26.64
CA GLU A 612 20.84 32.66 -26.18
C GLU A 612 19.56 32.88 -27.02
N LYS A 613 19.69 32.80 -28.36
CA LYS A 613 18.54 32.93 -29.27
C LYS A 613 17.54 31.79 -29.09
N CYS A 614 18.00 30.57 -28.85
CA CYS A 614 17.14 29.41 -28.65
C CYS A 614 16.27 29.59 -27.40
N ILE A 615 16.89 29.93 -26.26
CA ILE A 615 16.20 30.15 -24.98
C ILE A 615 15.22 31.33 -25.09
N ASN A 616 15.66 32.48 -25.61
CA ASN A 616 14.80 33.65 -25.80
C ASN A 616 13.57 33.36 -26.68
N SER A 617 13.70 32.48 -27.68
CA SER A 617 12.58 32.12 -28.56
C SER A 617 11.48 31.38 -27.80
N VAL A 618 11.85 30.51 -26.85
CA VAL A 618 10.88 29.80 -26.01
C VAL A 618 10.25 30.72 -24.97
N LEU A 619 11.04 31.55 -24.28
CA LEU A 619 10.49 32.54 -23.33
C LEU A 619 9.48 33.46 -24.03
N LYS A 620 9.80 33.91 -25.24
CA LYS A 620 8.89 34.71 -26.06
C LYS A 620 7.63 33.93 -26.49
N GLU A 621 7.76 32.67 -26.87
CA GLU A 621 6.61 31.80 -27.19
C GLU A 621 5.67 31.66 -25.99
N CYS A 622 6.24 31.43 -24.80
CA CYS A 622 5.51 31.24 -23.55
C CYS A 622 4.97 32.56 -22.95
N GLN A 623 5.43 33.70 -23.47
CA GLN A 623 5.20 35.04 -22.90
C GLN A 623 5.72 35.17 -21.46
N LEU A 624 6.87 34.55 -21.18
CA LEU A 624 7.53 34.56 -19.88
C LEU A 624 8.58 35.67 -19.79
N THR A 625 8.67 36.24 -18.60
CA THR A 625 9.83 37.01 -18.17
C THR A 625 10.87 36.09 -17.55
N PRO A 626 12.17 36.39 -17.66
CA PRO A 626 13.21 35.52 -17.12
C PRO A 626 13.15 35.30 -15.60
N THR A 627 12.50 36.21 -14.88
CA THR A 627 12.28 36.11 -13.43
C THR A 627 11.23 35.08 -13.02
N GLU A 628 10.40 34.61 -13.97
CA GLU A 628 9.37 33.58 -13.74
C GLU A 628 9.93 32.16 -13.86
N VAL A 629 11.16 31.97 -14.35
CA VAL A 629 11.81 30.65 -14.45
C VAL A 629 12.56 30.33 -13.16
N ASP A 630 12.15 29.26 -12.47
CA ASP A 630 12.65 28.88 -11.15
C ASP A 630 13.86 27.96 -11.21
N CYS A 631 13.85 27.03 -12.17
CA CYS A 631 14.91 26.04 -12.34
C CYS A 631 15.29 25.85 -13.80
N PHE A 632 16.56 25.52 -14.04
CA PHE A 632 17.06 25.25 -15.37
C PHE A 632 17.92 23.99 -15.42
N GLU A 633 17.45 23.02 -16.17
CA GLU A 633 18.13 21.79 -16.54
C GLU A 633 19.04 22.07 -17.76
N CYS A 634 20.30 22.31 -17.48
CA CYS A 634 21.34 22.54 -18.49
C CYS A 634 21.60 21.28 -19.31
N HIS A 635 22.08 21.50 -20.54
CA HIS A 635 22.74 20.48 -21.33
C HIS A 635 23.92 19.89 -20.55
N GLY A 636 24.76 20.71 -19.90
CA GLY A 636 25.57 20.33 -18.74
C GLY A 636 26.40 19.05 -18.92
N THR A 637 27.21 18.97 -19.97
CA THR A 637 27.98 17.76 -20.29
C THR A 637 29.21 17.57 -19.41
N GLY A 638 29.59 18.55 -18.57
CA GLY A 638 30.80 18.42 -17.75
C GLY A 638 32.07 18.60 -18.57
N THR A 639 32.00 19.41 -19.64
CA THR A 639 33.16 19.73 -20.47
C THR A 639 33.76 21.07 -20.04
N SER A 640 35.09 21.17 -20.06
CA SER A 640 35.82 22.39 -19.66
C SER A 640 35.42 23.64 -20.46
N LEU A 641 35.02 23.47 -21.73
CA LEU A 641 34.59 24.55 -22.62
C LEU A 641 33.07 24.73 -22.66
N GLY A 642 32.30 23.64 -22.66
CA GLY A 642 30.85 23.69 -22.87
C GLY A 642 30.11 24.30 -21.69
N ASP A 643 30.44 23.89 -20.46
CA ASP A 643 29.74 24.37 -19.26
C ASP A 643 29.87 25.91 -19.10
N PRO A 644 31.05 26.55 -19.25
CA PRO A 644 31.17 28.01 -19.24
C PRO A 644 30.36 28.73 -20.32
N ILE A 645 30.33 28.18 -21.55
CA ILE A 645 29.57 28.78 -22.66
C ILE A 645 28.08 28.72 -22.40
N GLU A 646 27.59 27.58 -21.91
CA GLU A 646 26.17 27.41 -21.58
C GLU A 646 25.73 28.33 -20.45
N VAL A 647 26.46 28.34 -19.33
CA VAL A 647 26.15 29.21 -18.18
C VAL A 647 26.24 30.69 -18.57
N GLY A 648 27.24 31.08 -19.38
CA GLY A 648 27.36 32.45 -19.87
C GLY A 648 26.21 32.89 -20.77
N SER A 649 25.78 32.01 -21.69
CA SER A 649 24.61 32.24 -22.54
C SER A 649 23.34 32.39 -21.70
N PHE A 650 23.17 31.49 -20.74
CA PHE A 650 22.04 31.48 -19.84
C PHE A 650 21.97 32.74 -18.97
N ARG A 651 23.09 33.15 -18.35
CA ARG A 651 23.19 34.38 -17.56
C ARG A 651 22.74 35.60 -18.34
N LYS A 652 23.16 35.73 -19.60
CA LYS A 652 22.78 36.88 -20.46
C LYS A 652 21.29 36.94 -20.74
N VAL A 653 20.61 35.80 -20.80
CA VAL A 653 19.15 35.74 -20.97
C VAL A 653 18.45 35.99 -19.62
N MET A 654 18.91 35.34 -18.56
CA MET A 654 18.21 35.32 -17.27
C MET A 654 18.47 36.54 -16.37
N SER A 655 19.53 37.31 -16.62
CA SER A 655 19.92 38.47 -15.79
C SER A 655 19.49 39.82 -16.37
N VAL A 656 18.70 39.85 -17.44
CA VAL A 656 18.23 41.11 -18.05
C VAL A 656 17.27 41.89 -17.15
N THR A 657 16.66 41.21 -16.16
CA THR A 657 15.77 41.82 -15.15
C THR A 657 16.25 41.39 -13.77
N PRO A 658 16.34 42.31 -12.79
CA PRO A 658 16.71 41.95 -11.42
C PRO A 658 15.71 40.95 -10.84
N ARG A 659 16.23 39.86 -10.26
CA ARG A 659 15.43 38.87 -9.52
C ARG A 659 15.73 38.94 -8.03
N GLN A 660 14.70 38.78 -7.21
CA GLN A 660 14.83 38.77 -5.75
C GLN A 660 15.34 37.42 -5.22
N GLN A 661 14.99 36.34 -5.91
CA GLN A 661 15.32 34.98 -5.50
C GLN A 661 16.23 34.33 -6.53
N PRO A 662 17.28 33.61 -6.10
CA PRO A 662 18.15 32.91 -7.03
C PRO A 662 17.40 31.74 -7.68
N MET A 663 17.69 31.49 -8.96
CA MET A 663 17.24 30.26 -9.61
C MET A 663 18.20 29.11 -9.37
N VAL A 664 17.73 27.88 -9.58
CA VAL A 664 18.58 26.69 -9.52
C VAL A 664 19.01 26.27 -10.92
N ILE A 665 20.27 25.86 -11.07
CA ILE A 665 20.75 25.17 -12.27
C ILE A 665 21.17 23.73 -11.95
N THR A 666 20.77 22.80 -12.80
CA THR A 666 20.95 21.35 -12.63
C THR A 666 21.30 20.69 -13.97
N SER A 667 21.86 19.47 -13.93
CA SER A 667 21.83 18.54 -15.04
C SER A 667 21.70 17.10 -14.55
N SER A 668 20.69 16.38 -15.06
CA SER A 668 20.48 14.94 -14.96
C SER A 668 21.68 14.13 -15.43
N LYS A 669 22.53 14.69 -16.31
CA LYS A 669 23.73 14.00 -16.80
C LYS A 669 24.73 13.67 -15.71
N SER A 670 24.74 14.45 -14.63
CA SER A 670 25.55 14.11 -13.47
C SER A 670 25.11 12.76 -12.88
N ASN A 671 23.80 12.46 -12.84
CA ASN A 671 23.24 11.22 -12.28
C ASN A 671 23.30 10.02 -13.24
N ILE A 672 22.82 10.22 -14.47
CA ILE A 672 22.54 9.14 -15.44
C ILE A 672 23.42 9.22 -16.70
N ALA A 673 24.53 9.96 -16.60
CA ALA A 673 25.44 10.21 -17.71
C ALA A 673 24.73 10.86 -18.93
N HIS A 674 25.43 10.98 -20.05
CA HIS A 674 24.88 11.54 -21.27
C HIS A 674 24.14 10.47 -22.08
N GLY A 675 22.81 10.50 -22.04
CA GLY A 675 21.94 9.64 -22.85
C GLY A 675 21.75 10.05 -24.32
N GLU A 676 22.77 10.70 -24.92
CA GLU A 676 22.85 11.06 -26.35
C GLU A 676 21.50 11.49 -26.97
N GLY A 677 20.97 10.77 -27.96
CA GLY A 677 19.69 11.07 -28.63
C GLY A 677 18.49 11.23 -27.68
N GLY A 678 18.48 10.54 -26.55
CA GLY A 678 17.44 10.62 -25.52
C GLY A 678 17.69 11.64 -24.40
N ALA A 679 18.86 12.29 -24.36
CA ALA A 679 19.26 13.16 -23.25
C ALA A 679 18.32 14.36 -23.02
N GLY A 680 17.80 14.94 -24.10
CA GLY A 680 16.88 16.08 -24.02
C GLY A 680 15.56 15.72 -23.32
N LEU A 681 14.98 14.56 -23.63
CA LEU A 681 13.75 14.11 -22.99
C LEU A 681 13.97 13.63 -21.56
N ALA A 682 15.12 13.05 -21.23
CA ALA A 682 15.46 12.74 -19.83
C ALA A 682 15.56 13.99 -18.96
N GLY A 683 16.19 15.05 -19.48
CA GLY A 683 16.18 16.36 -18.84
C GLY A 683 14.76 16.96 -18.73
N PHE A 684 13.95 16.85 -19.79
CA PHE A 684 12.57 17.36 -19.75
C PHE A 684 11.68 16.58 -18.77
N PHE A 685 11.84 15.26 -18.68
CA PHE A 685 11.20 14.41 -17.67
C PHE A 685 11.57 14.90 -16.26
N LYS A 686 12.85 15.19 -16.02
CA LYS A 686 13.31 15.78 -14.75
C LYS A 686 12.62 17.12 -14.49
N CYS A 687 12.55 18.03 -15.46
CA CYS A 687 11.81 19.30 -15.34
C CYS A 687 10.33 19.08 -14.99
N CYS A 688 9.65 18.12 -15.62
CA CYS A 688 8.26 17.79 -15.30
C CYS A 688 8.11 17.34 -13.84
N MET A 689 8.99 16.44 -13.36
CA MET A 689 8.97 16.00 -11.97
C MET A 689 9.30 17.15 -11.01
N GLN A 690 10.25 18.02 -11.35
CA GLN A 690 10.61 19.18 -10.55
C GLN A 690 9.43 20.14 -10.33
N VAL A 691 8.62 20.41 -11.37
CA VAL A 691 7.44 21.28 -11.23
C VAL A 691 6.26 20.58 -10.54
N MET A 692 6.10 19.27 -10.74
CA MET A 692 5.05 18.47 -10.06
C MET A 692 5.29 18.36 -8.55
N HIS A 693 6.56 18.32 -8.13
CA HIS A 693 6.97 18.30 -6.73
C HIS A 693 7.27 19.68 -6.16
N CYS A 694 7.38 20.72 -6.99
CA CYS A 694 7.96 22.02 -6.64
C CYS A 694 9.31 21.88 -5.90
N GLU A 695 10.22 21.09 -6.46
CA GLU A 695 11.54 20.81 -5.90
C GLU A 695 12.61 20.89 -6.98
N ALA A 696 13.74 21.51 -6.66
CA ALA A 696 14.92 21.54 -7.51
C ALA A 696 15.90 20.43 -7.12
N ALA A 697 16.24 19.58 -8.10
CA ALA A 697 17.11 18.44 -7.90
C ALA A 697 18.60 18.83 -7.83
N SER A 698 19.39 17.99 -7.16
CA SER A 698 20.83 18.15 -7.01
C SER A 698 21.63 17.86 -8.29
N ASN A 699 22.87 18.38 -8.35
CA ASN A 699 23.94 17.90 -9.22
C ASN A 699 24.88 17.00 -8.42
N VAL A 700 25.11 15.77 -8.88
CA VAL A 700 26.11 14.89 -8.26
C VAL A 700 27.52 15.25 -8.73
N HIS A 701 28.52 14.81 -7.97
CA HIS A 701 29.95 15.08 -8.21
C HIS A 701 30.39 16.55 -8.07
N LEU A 702 29.53 17.47 -7.64
CA LEU A 702 29.88 18.88 -7.45
C LEU A 702 30.63 19.09 -6.12
N LYS A 703 31.96 19.07 -6.16
CA LYS A 703 32.84 19.34 -4.99
C LYS A 703 33.38 20.77 -4.96
N ALA A 704 33.81 21.26 -6.11
CA ALA A 704 34.30 22.63 -6.29
C ALA A 704 33.80 23.15 -7.62
N LYS A 705 33.20 24.35 -7.64
CA LYS A 705 32.64 24.96 -8.86
C LYS A 705 33.77 25.29 -9.84
N ASN A 706 33.50 25.11 -11.13
CA ASN A 706 34.43 25.48 -12.18
C ASN A 706 34.64 27.01 -12.16
N PRO A 707 35.90 27.51 -11.99
CA PRO A 707 36.18 28.93 -11.87
C PRO A 707 35.93 29.72 -13.16
N HIS A 708 35.72 29.04 -14.28
CA HIS A 708 35.40 29.66 -15.57
C HIS A 708 33.89 29.90 -15.76
N LEU A 709 33.03 29.44 -14.85
CA LEU A 709 31.61 29.75 -14.89
C LEU A 709 31.39 31.23 -14.54
N ASP A 710 30.69 31.95 -15.41
CA ASP A 710 30.31 33.34 -15.19
C ASP A 710 29.11 33.42 -14.20
N LEU A 711 29.40 33.20 -12.92
CA LEU A 711 28.40 33.23 -11.83
C LEU A 711 28.40 34.55 -11.05
N ASP A 712 29.42 35.41 -11.24
CA ASP A 712 29.54 36.64 -10.47
C ASP A 712 28.42 37.64 -10.79
N GLY A 713 27.75 38.11 -9.73
CA GLY A 713 26.54 38.92 -9.82
C GLY A 713 25.34 38.25 -10.50
N PHE A 714 25.39 36.94 -10.80
CA PHE A 714 24.27 36.19 -11.33
C PHE A 714 23.56 35.45 -10.20
N PRO A 715 22.35 35.89 -9.77
CA PRO A 715 21.59 35.23 -8.71
C PRO A 715 21.10 33.84 -9.15
N CYS A 716 21.99 32.86 -9.06
CA CYS A 716 21.75 31.46 -9.37
C CYS A 716 22.49 30.57 -8.37
N GLN A 717 21.95 29.37 -8.16
CA GLN A 717 22.48 28.36 -7.26
C GLN A 717 22.79 27.09 -8.06
N VAL A 718 23.96 26.53 -7.80
CA VAL A 718 24.36 25.20 -8.26
C VAL A 718 24.40 24.34 -7.00
N LEU A 719 23.44 23.43 -6.88
CA LEU A 719 23.19 22.69 -5.66
C LEU A 719 23.72 21.25 -5.77
N SER A 720 24.22 20.73 -4.65
CA SER A 720 24.61 19.33 -4.46
C SER A 720 23.54 18.53 -3.72
N GLU A 721 22.48 19.18 -3.25
CA GLU A 721 21.37 18.60 -2.50
C GLU A 721 20.05 19.08 -3.10
N VAL A 722 18.99 18.29 -2.92
CA VAL A 722 17.64 18.69 -3.32
C VAL A 722 17.19 19.88 -2.47
N THR A 723 16.54 20.87 -3.09
CA THR A 723 15.92 21.98 -2.38
C THR A 723 14.48 22.14 -2.81
N THR A 724 13.62 22.56 -1.90
CA THR A 724 12.25 22.91 -2.27
C THR A 724 12.24 24.26 -3.00
N MET A 725 11.43 24.38 -4.06
CA MET A 725 11.17 25.65 -4.72
C MET A 725 10.25 26.50 -3.85
N ARG A 726 10.28 27.83 -4.05
CA ARG A 726 9.59 28.78 -3.17
C ARG A 726 8.06 28.59 -3.14
N ASP A 727 7.47 28.33 -4.30
CA ASP A 727 6.03 28.38 -4.51
C ASP A 727 5.46 27.01 -4.88
N ASP A 728 4.13 26.89 -4.83
CA ASP A 728 3.40 25.67 -5.22
C ASP A 728 2.99 25.62 -6.69
N ALA A 729 3.59 26.48 -7.50
CA ALA A 729 3.74 26.30 -8.93
C ALA A 729 5.14 26.74 -9.34
N ALA A 730 5.65 26.23 -10.46
CA ALA A 730 6.99 26.56 -10.92
C ALA A 730 7.15 26.41 -12.43
N TYR A 731 8.15 27.11 -12.97
CA TYR A 731 8.70 26.86 -14.29
C TYR A 731 10.06 26.18 -14.21
N SER A 732 10.26 25.14 -15.04
CA SER A 732 11.56 24.52 -15.23
C SER A 732 11.89 24.32 -16.70
N GLY A 733 12.98 24.93 -17.14
CA GLY A 733 13.44 24.89 -18.53
C GLY A 733 14.54 23.86 -18.76
N VAL A 734 14.56 23.21 -19.91
CA VAL A 734 15.60 22.24 -20.31
C VAL A 734 16.28 22.65 -21.62
N SER A 735 17.60 22.53 -21.66
CA SER A 735 18.39 22.69 -22.88
C SER A 735 19.04 21.39 -23.34
N SER A 736 19.06 21.16 -24.66
CA SER A 736 19.89 20.12 -25.25
C SER A 736 20.55 20.59 -26.55
N PHE A 737 21.87 20.46 -26.63
CA PHE A 737 22.69 20.96 -27.73
C PHE A 737 23.39 19.80 -28.43
N GLY A 738 23.01 19.52 -29.68
CA GLY A 738 23.63 18.48 -30.48
C GLY A 738 25.05 18.87 -30.88
N PHE A 739 25.99 17.92 -30.87
CA PHE A 739 27.39 18.21 -31.22
C PHE A 739 27.56 18.75 -32.66
N GLY A 740 26.60 18.53 -33.55
CA GLY A 740 26.56 19.14 -34.89
C GLY A 740 26.02 20.58 -34.93
N GLY A 741 25.74 21.18 -33.78
CA GLY A 741 25.26 22.55 -33.62
C GLY A 741 23.74 22.73 -33.66
N THR A 742 22.94 21.65 -33.66
CA THR A 742 21.47 21.75 -33.58
C THR A 742 21.05 21.88 -32.13
N ASN A 743 20.48 23.03 -31.76
CA ASN A 743 20.04 23.32 -30.39
C ASN A 743 18.54 23.09 -30.25
N ALA A 744 18.12 22.71 -29.06
CA ALA A 744 16.73 22.68 -28.66
C ALA A 744 16.57 23.15 -27.21
N HIS A 745 15.43 23.80 -26.93
CA HIS A 745 15.04 24.25 -25.60
C HIS A 745 13.54 24.04 -25.39
N ALA A 746 13.10 23.71 -24.17
CA ALA A 746 11.70 23.58 -23.81
C ALA A 746 11.43 24.00 -22.37
N GLU A 747 10.20 24.44 -22.10
CA GLU A 747 9.77 24.89 -20.78
C GLU A 747 8.64 24.01 -20.25
N ALA A 748 8.79 23.52 -19.02
CA ALA A 748 7.75 22.87 -18.25
C ALA A 748 7.14 23.87 -17.26
N TRP A 749 5.82 23.80 -17.09
CA TRP A 749 5.13 24.46 -15.98
C TRP A 749 4.27 23.45 -15.25
N GLY A 750 4.15 23.57 -13.94
CA GLY A 750 3.26 22.70 -13.17
C GLY A 750 2.92 23.33 -11.83
N ALA A 751 1.81 22.85 -11.26
CA ALA A 751 1.49 23.05 -9.86
C ALA A 751 1.98 21.84 -9.05
N ASN A 752 2.20 22.06 -7.77
CA ASN A 752 2.55 21.01 -6.83
C ASN A 752 1.36 20.04 -6.66
N ILE A 753 1.50 18.84 -7.20
CA ILE A 753 0.49 17.77 -7.14
C ILE A 753 1.02 16.53 -6.42
N CYS A 754 2.27 16.55 -5.95
CA CYS A 754 2.95 15.36 -5.42
C CYS A 754 3.42 15.47 -3.97
N THR A 755 3.34 16.65 -3.32
CA THR A 755 3.79 16.83 -1.93
C THR A 755 2.68 17.41 -1.04
N SER A 756 2.88 17.36 0.28
CA SER A 756 1.98 17.96 1.28
C SER A 756 1.85 19.48 1.15
N ARG A 757 2.71 20.14 0.36
CA ARG A 757 2.57 21.55 0.00
C ARG A 757 1.58 21.81 -1.15
N GLY A 758 1.14 20.80 -1.90
CA GLY A 758 0.13 20.93 -2.97
C GLY A 758 -1.30 21.26 -2.50
N THR A 759 -1.43 21.99 -1.38
CA THR A 759 -2.68 22.26 -0.65
C THR A 759 -3.46 23.45 -1.19
N ALA A 760 -2.90 24.26 -2.09
CA ALA A 760 -3.59 25.44 -2.62
C ALA A 760 -4.91 25.14 -3.36
N ASN A 761 -5.13 23.89 -3.80
CA ASN A 761 -6.36 23.43 -4.46
C ASN A 761 -7.07 22.26 -3.73
N GLN A 762 -6.63 21.86 -2.53
CA GLN A 762 -7.31 20.81 -1.77
C GLN A 762 -8.39 21.43 -0.89
N ASP A 763 -9.54 20.76 -0.82
CA ASP A 763 -10.60 21.11 0.12
C ASP A 763 -10.00 21.21 1.53
N PRO A 764 -10.15 22.34 2.24
CA PRO A 764 -9.68 22.49 3.62
C PRO A 764 -10.08 21.33 4.54
N GLN A 765 -11.26 20.71 4.31
CA GLN A 765 -11.67 19.51 5.03
C GLN A 765 -10.75 18.32 4.77
N VAL A 766 -10.36 18.08 3.51
CA VAL A 766 -9.44 17.00 3.13
C VAL A 766 -8.04 17.24 3.70
N ILE A 767 -7.60 18.50 3.76
CA ILE A 767 -6.30 18.86 4.36
C ILE A 767 -6.34 18.61 5.87
N PHE A 768 -7.41 19.05 6.53
CA PHE A 768 -7.62 18.85 7.95
C PHE A 768 -7.62 17.36 8.30
N GLN A 769 -8.38 16.54 7.56
CA GLN A 769 -8.40 15.08 7.74
C GLN A 769 -7.02 14.43 7.55
N LYS A 770 -6.26 14.84 6.53
CA LYS A 770 -4.90 14.33 6.32
C LYS A 770 -3.95 14.72 7.45
N LYS A 771 -4.00 15.97 7.91
CA LYS A 771 -3.16 16.43 9.02
C LYS A 771 -3.54 15.71 10.31
N LEU A 772 -4.83 15.53 10.57
CA LEU A 772 -5.34 14.79 11.71
C LEU A 772 -4.87 13.33 11.70
N ALA A 773 -4.87 12.68 10.53
CA ALA A 773 -4.33 11.32 10.37
C ALA A 773 -2.79 11.22 10.49
N MET A 774 -2.08 12.34 10.44
CA MET A 774 -0.62 12.43 10.65
C MET A 774 -0.27 13.03 12.02
N ALA A 775 -1.25 13.37 12.84
CA ALA A 775 -1.02 13.89 14.17
C ALA A 775 -0.26 12.83 15.00
N PRO A 776 0.58 13.25 15.96
CA PRO A 776 1.15 12.34 16.94
C PRO A 776 0.06 11.50 17.62
N PRO A 777 0.39 10.27 18.05
CA PRO A 777 -0.55 9.44 18.80
C PRO A 777 -1.14 10.15 20.02
N ALA A 778 -2.35 9.76 20.39
CA ALA A 778 -3.00 10.30 21.57
C ALA A 778 -2.29 9.88 22.86
N GLU A 779 -2.20 10.80 23.81
CA GLU A 779 -1.70 10.48 25.15
C GLU A 779 -2.72 9.59 25.88
N ILE A 780 -2.26 8.45 26.40
CA ILE A 780 -3.08 7.50 27.15
C ILE A 780 -2.69 7.54 28.63
N THR A 781 -3.65 7.86 29.50
CA THR A 781 -3.47 7.74 30.95
C THR A 781 -4.04 6.40 31.42
N MET A 782 -3.15 5.52 31.87
CA MET A 782 -3.48 4.17 32.31
C MET A 782 -3.90 4.16 33.78
N ASN A 783 -5.21 4.17 34.06
CA ASN A 783 -5.74 4.08 35.41
C ASN A 783 -5.95 2.62 35.83
N GLY A 784 -4.87 1.90 36.14
CA GLY A 784 -4.93 0.49 36.56
C GLY A 784 -4.92 -0.51 35.39
N ASP A 785 -5.27 -1.76 35.67
CA ASP A 785 -5.10 -2.89 34.72
C ASP A 785 -6.32 -3.11 33.82
N ASP A 786 -7.43 -2.42 34.07
CA ASP A 786 -8.62 -2.49 33.23
C ASP A 786 -8.57 -1.39 32.16
N VAL A 787 -8.48 -1.79 30.90
CA VAL A 787 -8.45 -0.87 29.76
C VAL A 787 -9.70 0.00 29.66
N PHE A 788 -10.83 -0.44 30.24
CA PHE A 788 -12.05 0.36 30.28
C PHE A 788 -11.99 1.51 31.29
N GLU A 789 -11.01 1.52 32.20
CA GLU A 789 -10.74 2.61 33.15
C GLU A 789 -9.71 3.63 32.62
N TRP A 790 -9.07 3.36 31.49
CA TRP A 790 -8.04 4.25 30.91
C TRP A 790 -8.65 5.50 30.28
N ASP A 791 -7.92 6.61 30.34
CA ASP A 791 -8.29 7.88 29.72
C ASP A 791 -7.43 8.14 28.47
N THR A 792 -7.98 8.86 27.49
CA THR A 792 -7.30 9.25 26.26
C THR A 792 -7.55 10.73 25.94
N THR A 793 -6.53 11.42 25.44
CA THR A 793 -6.67 12.76 24.84
C THR A 793 -7.14 12.72 23.38
N GLY A 794 -7.19 11.51 22.81
CA GLY A 794 -7.64 11.20 21.46
C GLY A 794 -9.13 10.91 21.35
N LEU A 795 -9.52 10.34 20.20
CA LEU A 795 -10.88 9.86 20.02
C LEU A 795 -11.12 8.61 20.86
N ASP A 796 -12.01 8.69 21.85
CA ASP A 796 -12.33 7.55 22.69
C ASP A 796 -13.05 6.44 21.89
N PRO A 797 -12.47 5.22 21.74
CA PRO A 797 -13.09 4.12 21.01
C PRO A 797 -14.36 3.58 21.67
N ARG A 798 -14.68 3.99 22.90
CA ARG A 798 -15.91 3.65 23.63
C ARG A 798 -17.07 4.61 23.34
N SER A 799 -16.85 5.63 22.50
CA SER A 799 -17.87 6.63 22.16
C SER A 799 -19.08 6.02 21.44
N ASP A 800 -20.27 6.55 21.72
CA ASP A 800 -21.49 6.19 20.99
C ASP A 800 -21.42 6.70 19.54
N PRO A 801 -22.01 5.99 18.55
CA PRO A 801 -21.97 6.38 17.13
C PRO A 801 -22.46 7.79 16.81
N ASP A 802 -23.34 8.34 17.65
CA ASP A 802 -23.95 9.67 17.47
C ASP A 802 -23.22 10.77 18.28
N SER A 803 -22.12 10.43 18.97
CA SER A 803 -21.36 11.38 19.79
C SER A 803 -20.71 12.46 18.94
N ARG A 804 -20.84 13.71 19.37
CA ARG A 804 -20.20 14.86 18.74
C ARG A 804 -18.89 15.19 19.45
N TRP A 805 -17.89 15.50 18.65
CA TRP A 805 -16.56 15.86 19.11
C TRP A 805 -16.11 17.15 18.44
N THR A 806 -15.50 18.02 19.24
CA THR A 806 -14.71 19.14 18.75
C THR A 806 -13.26 18.67 18.69
N VAL A 807 -12.61 18.88 17.54
CA VAL A 807 -11.20 18.53 17.35
C VAL A 807 -10.42 19.76 16.97
N GLU A 808 -9.40 20.08 17.77
CA GLU A 808 -8.48 21.18 17.52
C GLU A 808 -7.11 20.64 17.14
N LEU A 809 -6.55 21.13 16.02
CA LEU A 809 -5.17 20.88 15.62
C LEU A 809 -4.36 22.14 15.88
N ASP A 810 -3.35 22.06 16.73
CA ASP A 810 -2.48 23.19 17.04
C ASP A 810 -1.39 23.42 15.96
N GLU A 811 -0.52 24.42 16.18
CA GLU A 811 0.55 24.78 15.24
C GLU A 811 1.63 23.70 15.09
N ASP A 812 1.81 22.86 16.12
CA ASP A 812 2.78 21.77 16.16
C ASP A 812 2.20 20.45 15.58
N GLY A 813 0.91 20.45 15.24
CA GLY A 813 0.21 19.32 14.63
C GLY A 813 -0.35 18.32 15.63
N ILE A 814 -0.45 18.70 16.90
CA ILE A 814 -1.07 17.88 17.95
C ILE A 814 -2.58 18.06 17.88
N ALA A 815 -3.31 16.94 17.88
CA ALA A 815 -4.76 16.93 17.88
C ALA A 815 -5.29 16.80 19.31
N THR A 816 -6.15 17.72 19.72
CA THR A 816 -6.89 17.63 20.98
C THR A 816 -8.35 17.36 20.68
N TRP A 817 -8.92 16.32 21.29
CA TRP A 817 -10.30 15.92 21.12
C TRP A 817 -11.11 16.25 22.38
N GLU A 818 -12.20 16.99 22.20
CA GLU A 818 -13.12 17.35 23.27
C GLU A 818 -14.52 16.88 22.91
N ARG A 819 -15.14 16.04 23.74
CA ARG A 819 -16.52 15.59 23.52
C ARG A 819 -17.44 16.79 23.70
N ALA A 820 -18.27 17.08 22.70
CA ALA A 820 -19.21 18.20 22.75
C ALA A 820 -20.44 17.90 23.64
N ASP A 821 -20.66 16.63 23.98
CA ASP A 821 -21.89 16.12 24.60
C ASP A 821 -21.77 15.81 26.11
N ASP A 822 -20.87 16.43 26.88
CA ASP A 822 -20.77 16.14 28.33
C ASP A 822 -22.06 16.45 29.14
N ASP A 823 -23.06 17.07 28.51
CA ASP A 823 -24.41 17.32 29.03
C ASP A 823 -25.49 16.37 28.43
N VAL A 824 -25.18 15.09 28.15
CA VAL A 824 -26.24 14.13 27.74
C VAL A 824 -27.26 13.99 28.87
N ASP A 825 -28.44 14.56 28.64
CA ASP A 825 -29.59 14.46 29.53
C ASP A 825 -30.29 13.11 29.34
N TYR A 826 -29.91 12.13 30.17
CA TYR A 826 -30.47 10.78 30.19
C TYR A 826 -31.96 10.73 30.63
N GLY A 827 -32.48 11.84 31.16
CA GLY A 827 -33.81 11.94 31.74
C GLY A 827 -33.90 11.42 33.18
N ASP A 828 -34.84 11.99 33.92
CA ASP A 828 -35.10 11.73 35.34
C ASP A 828 -36.18 10.65 35.55
N GLU A 829 -37.03 10.42 34.54
CA GLU A 829 -38.11 9.43 34.53
C GLU A 829 -38.08 8.57 33.26
N PHE A 830 -38.46 7.29 33.35
CA PHE A 830 -38.45 6.39 32.20
C PHE A 830 -39.81 5.78 31.93
N PHE A 831 -40.13 5.58 30.65
CA PHE A 831 -41.42 5.10 30.16
C PHE A 831 -41.22 3.98 29.17
N LEU A 832 -42.12 2.99 29.15
CA LEU A 832 -42.20 1.99 28.09
C LEU A 832 -43.14 2.47 26.99
N GLN A 833 -42.75 2.24 25.74
CA GLN A 833 -43.63 2.37 24.58
C GLN A 833 -43.48 1.16 23.66
N GLY A 834 -44.58 0.68 23.07
CA GLY A 834 -44.52 -0.48 22.19
C GLY A 834 -45.86 -0.88 21.58
N GLY A 835 -45.89 -2.04 20.92
CA GLY A 835 -47.11 -2.58 20.29
C GLY A 835 -48.28 -2.69 21.28
N PHE A 836 -47.99 -3.19 22.49
CA PHE A 836 -48.95 -3.47 23.56
C PHE A 836 -49.73 -2.23 24.04
N ASN A 837 -49.13 -1.04 24.00
CA ASN A 837 -49.76 0.23 24.39
C ASN A 837 -49.96 1.18 23.20
N LYS A 838 -49.98 0.66 21.96
CA LYS A 838 -50.13 1.42 20.71
C LYS A 838 -49.08 2.53 20.55
N TRP A 839 -47.86 2.30 21.02
CA TRP A 839 -46.75 3.25 21.00
C TRP A 839 -47.06 4.55 21.74
N SER A 840 -47.80 4.45 22.85
CA SER A 840 -47.92 5.53 23.83
C SER A 840 -46.94 5.30 24.98
N THR A 841 -46.58 6.34 25.73
CA THR A 841 -45.65 6.21 26.86
C THR A 841 -46.40 5.75 28.11
N GLU A 842 -45.88 4.72 28.77
CA GLU A 842 -46.38 4.17 30.04
C GLU A 842 -45.26 4.22 31.08
N ALA A 843 -45.50 4.89 32.21
CA ALA A 843 -44.46 5.17 33.20
C ALA A 843 -43.90 3.89 33.86
N MET A 844 -42.57 3.82 33.95
CA MET A 844 -41.86 2.81 34.75
C MET A 844 -41.74 3.29 36.20
N GLN A 845 -41.66 2.34 37.13
CA GLN A 845 -41.49 2.61 38.57
C GLN A 845 -40.03 2.42 38.97
N LYS A 846 -39.50 3.28 39.84
CA LYS A 846 -38.16 3.06 40.43
C LYS A 846 -38.15 1.76 41.25
N HIS A 847 -37.11 0.94 41.07
CA HIS A 847 -36.91 -0.27 41.85
C HIS A 847 -36.58 0.10 43.31
N GLU A 848 -37.21 -0.56 44.29
CA GLU A 848 -37.12 -0.16 45.71
C GLU A 848 -35.70 -0.29 46.30
N THR A 849 -34.90 -1.23 45.81
CA THR A 849 -33.59 -1.59 46.39
C THR A 849 -32.38 -1.41 45.48
N ILE A 850 -32.58 -1.14 44.18
CA ILE A 850 -31.49 -1.07 43.19
C ILE A 850 -31.47 0.37 42.64
N PRO A 851 -30.52 1.23 43.06
CA PRO A 851 -30.38 2.58 42.54
C PRO A 851 -30.24 2.56 41.01
N GLY A 852 -30.88 3.50 40.30
CA GLY A 852 -30.82 3.59 38.84
C GLY A 852 -31.69 2.58 38.07
N CYS A 853 -32.32 1.60 38.75
CA CYS A 853 -33.19 0.62 38.10
C CYS A 853 -34.65 1.08 38.05
N TRP A 854 -35.28 0.89 36.90
CA TRP A 854 -36.67 1.20 36.59
C TRP A 854 -37.39 -0.05 36.11
N VAL A 855 -38.65 -0.20 36.50
CA VAL A 855 -39.43 -1.42 36.28
C VAL A 855 -40.76 -1.09 35.61
N GLY A 856 -41.06 -1.80 34.53
CA GLY A 856 -42.35 -1.74 33.85
C GLY A 856 -42.86 -3.13 33.47
N THR A 857 -44.12 -3.23 33.06
CA THR A 857 -44.74 -4.51 32.70
C THR A 857 -45.26 -4.48 31.27
N ILE A 858 -44.99 -5.55 30.50
CA ILE A 858 -45.51 -5.75 29.15
C ILE A 858 -46.39 -7.00 29.15
N THR A 859 -47.62 -6.89 28.67
CA THR A 859 -48.51 -8.04 28.46
C THR A 859 -48.56 -8.39 26.98
N LEU A 860 -48.27 -9.64 26.62
CA LEU A 860 -48.24 -10.08 25.23
C LEU A 860 -49.64 -10.13 24.61
N GLY A 861 -49.81 -9.51 23.45
CA GLY A 861 -51.04 -9.57 22.66
C GLY A 861 -51.34 -10.95 22.05
N SER A 862 -52.38 -11.03 21.23
CA SER A 862 -52.85 -12.28 20.62
C SER A 862 -51.84 -12.96 19.68
N LYS A 863 -50.79 -12.25 19.26
CA LYS A 863 -49.70 -12.77 18.42
C LYS A 863 -48.60 -13.47 19.23
N GLY A 864 -48.57 -13.33 20.56
CA GLY A 864 -47.49 -13.88 21.40
C GLY A 864 -46.14 -13.17 21.23
N GLU A 865 -46.12 -12.00 20.57
CA GLU A 865 -44.91 -11.20 20.36
C GLU A 865 -45.26 -9.72 20.53
N GLU A 866 -44.38 -8.96 21.20
CA GLU A 866 -44.50 -7.50 21.35
C GLU A 866 -43.14 -6.83 21.15
N GLU A 867 -43.15 -5.70 20.45
CA GLU A 867 -41.99 -4.84 20.26
C GLU A 867 -42.06 -3.61 21.16
N PHE A 868 -40.95 -3.19 21.75
CA PHE A 868 -40.92 -2.07 22.67
C PHE A 868 -39.60 -1.28 22.68
N GLN A 869 -39.65 -0.10 23.27
CA GLN A 869 -38.56 0.83 23.55
C GLN A 869 -38.74 1.47 24.92
N VAL A 870 -37.66 2.07 25.44
CA VAL A 870 -37.70 2.89 26.66
C VAL A 870 -37.54 4.35 26.26
N VAL A 871 -38.26 5.26 26.91
CA VAL A 871 -38.25 6.70 26.63
C VAL A 871 -37.94 7.46 27.91
N GLY A 872 -36.92 8.31 27.90
CA GLY A 872 -36.59 9.23 29.00
C GLY A 872 -37.50 10.45 28.98
N ASP A 873 -38.02 10.84 30.14
CA ASP A 873 -38.94 11.96 30.40
C ASP A 873 -40.21 12.01 29.53
N GLY A 874 -40.49 10.92 28.79
CA GLY A 874 -41.53 10.90 27.76
C GLY A 874 -41.20 11.76 26.54
N ASP A 875 -39.92 12.13 26.35
CA ASP A 875 -39.44 12.93 25.23
C ASP A 875 -39.08 12.04 24.03
N GLU A 876 -39.63 12.33 22.86
CA GLU A 876 -39.33 11.61 21.61
C GLU A 876 -37.87 11.82 21.15
N GLU A 877 -37.14 12.79 21.69
CA GLU A 877 -35.70 12.95 21.47
C GLU A 877 -34.83 12.10 22.42
N LYS A 878 -35.43 11.46 23.44
CA LYS A 878 -34.74 10.65 24.46
C LYS A 878 -35.17 9.18 24.44
N VAL A 879 -35.08 8.53 23.29
CA VAL A 879 -35.44 7.11 23.15
C VAL A 879 -34.22 6.21 23.28
N TYR A 880 -34.38 5.14 24.06
CA TYR A 880 -33.43 4.07 24.27
C TYR A 880 -33.88 2.82 23.53
N THR A 881 -32.94 2.18 22.87
CA THR A 881 -33.20 1.13 21.87
C THR A 881 -32.04 0.13 21.84
N PRO A 882 -32.22 -1.07 21.27
CA PRO A 882 -31.10 -1.94 20.96
C PRO A 882 -30.26 -1.40 19.79
N ALA A 883 -29.06 -1.94 19.61
CA ALA A 883 -28.24 -1.68 18.42
C ALA A 883 -28.83 -2.29 17.13
N THR A 884 -29.61 -3.38 17.24
CA THR A 884 -30.19 -4.12 16.10
C THR A 884 -31.73 -4.13 16.15
N ALA A 885 -32.36 -4.17 14.98
CA ALA A 885 -33.82 -4.20 14.85
C ALA A 885 -34.42 -5.48 15.43
N ARG A 886 -35.58 -5.39 16.08
CA ARG A 886 -36.33 -6.54 16.66
C ARG A 886 -35.46 -7.45 17.55
N CYS A 887 -34.58 -6.84 18.36
CA CYS A 887 -33.61 -7.56 19.18
C CYS A 887 -34.29 -8.35 20.31
N SER A 888 -34.12 -9.68 20.31
CA SER A 888 -34.65 -10.58 21.36
C SER A 888 -33.63 -10.92 22.45
N LEU A 889 -32.38 -10.46 22.31
CA LEU A 889 -31.30 -10.70 23.27
C LEU A 889 -31.47 -9.81 24.51
N ARG A 890 -31.61 -10.44 25.67
CA ARG A 890 -31.74 -9.77 26.99
C ARG A 890 -30.46 -9.09 27.48
N ALA A 891 -29.33 -9.32 26.81
CA ALA A 891 -28.03 -8.74 27.16
C ALA A 891 -27.52 -7.80 26.05
N ALA A 892 -28.40 -7.40 25.13
CA ALA A 892 -28.03 -6.46 24.08
C ALA A 892 -27.66 -5.10 24.69
N PRO A 893 -26.60 -4.44 24.17
CA PRO A 893 -26.28 -3.07 24.56
C PRO A 893 -27.48 -2.14 24.33
N VAL A 894 -27.75 -1.28 25.30
CA VAL A 894 -28.73 -0.21 25.18
C VAL A 894 -28.06 0.98 24.53
N VAL A 895 -28.67 1.53 23.48
CA VAL A 895 -28.21 2.72 22.76
C VAL A 895 -29.22 3.85 22.93
N GLY A 896 -28.73 5.04 23.26
CA GLY A 896 -29.50 6.26 23.48
C GLY A 896 -29.00 7.05 24.69
N PRO A 897 -29.61 8.21 25.01
CA PRO A 897 -30.82 8.76 24.42
C PRO A 897 -30.63 9.25 22.98
N ARG A 898 -31.60 8.97 22.10
CA ARG A 898 -31.63 9.46 20.71
C ARG A 898 -33.04 9.71 20.21
N LYS A 899 -33.16 10.39 19.07
CA LYS A 899 -34.45 10.63 18.41
C LYS A 899 -35.18 9.32 18.10
N ALA A 900 -36.47 9.30 18.40
CA ALA A 900 -37.36 8.16 18.19
C ALA A 900 -37.28 7.63 16.76
N SER A 901 -36.87 6.38 16.62
CA SER A 901 -36.97 5.60 15.38
C SER A 901 -37.66 4.28 15.71
N ARG A 902 -38.65 3.87 14.91
CA ARG A 902 -39.32 2.56 15.09
C ARG A 902 -38.59 1.41 14.43
N GLU A 903 -37.43 1.66 13.84
CA GLU A 903 -36.64 0.63 13.17
C GLU A 903 -35.87 -0.24 14.17
N LEU A 904 -35.54 0.30 15.35
CA LEU A 904 -34.71 -0.37 16.37
C LEU A 904 -35.51 -0.61 17.64
N THR A 905 -36.00 -1.84 17.82
CA THR A 905 -36.94 -2.23 18.88
C THR A 905 -36.48 -3.50 19.56
N TRP A 906 -36.72 -3.64 20.86
CA TRP A 906 -36.60 -4.95 21.52
C TRP A 906 -37.84 -5.79 21.20
N LEU A 907 -37.67 -7.11 21.09
CA LEU A 907 -38.74 -8.07 20.82
C LEU A 907 -38.88 -9.04 21.99
N ILE A 908 -40.07 -9.09 22.59
CA ILE A 908 -40.45 -10.10 23.59
C ILE A 908 -41.40 -11.09 22.94
N ALA A 909 -41.09 -12.39 23.02
CA ALA A 909 -41.91 -13.48 22.52
C ALA A 909 -42.29 -14.46 23.65
N GLY A 910 -43.52 -15.01 23.60
CA GLY A 910 -44.09 -15.91 24.60
C GLY A 910 -45.51 -16.35 24.25
N SER A 911 -46.24 -16.93 25.21
CA SER A 911 -47.64 -17.30 24.98
C SER A 911 -48.55 -16.06 25.03
N PRO A 912 -49.63 -15.98 24.22
CA PRO A 912 -50.59 -14.88 24.30
C PRO A 912 -51.13 -14.67 25.73
N GLY A 913 -51.07 -13.43 26.22
CA GLY A 913 -51.48 -13.06 27.57
C GLY A 913 -50.45 -13.27 28.67
N GLU A 914 -49.23 -13.74 28.36
CA GLU A 914 -48.12 -13.75 29.32
C GLU A 914 -47.65 -12.33 29.65
N VAL A 915 -47.23 -12.13 30.89
CA VAL A 915 -46.74 -10.85 31.41
C VAL A 915 -45.24 -10.93 31.65
N PHE A 916 -44.52 -9.90 31.19
CA PHE A 916 -43.09 -9.74 31.36
C PHE A 916 -42.80 -8.50 32.19
N ASN A 917 -41.91 -8.64 33.17
CA ASN A 917 -41.33 -7.56 33.93
C ASN A 917 -40.07 -7.07 33.23
N VAL A 918 -40.08 -5.82 32.76
CA VAL A 918 -38.95 -5.16 32.08
C VAL A 918 -38.23 -4.29 33.09
N GLN A 919 -36.93 -4.50 33.22
CA GLN A 919 -36.05 -3.71 34.07
C GLN A 919 -35.07 -2.94 33.19
N PHE A 920 -35.04 -1.63 33.36
CA PHE A 920 -34.14 -0.71 32.69
C PHE A 920 -33.23 -0.05 33.72
N PHE A 921 -31.93 -0.20 33.57
CA PHE A 921 -30.94 0.36 34.48
C PHE A 921 -30.25 1.54 33.80
N GLN A 922 -30.25 2.68 34.47
CA GLN A 922 -29.50 3.87 34.09
C GLN A 922 -28.81 4.45 35.34
N MET A 923 -27.48 4.49 35.30
CA MET A 923 -26.66 5.16 36.31
C MET A 923 -25.37 5.65 35.63
N ASP A 924 -25.11 6.95 35.71
CA ASP A 924 -24.05 7.62 34.97
C ASP A 924 -24.07 7.26 33.48
N ARG A 925 -23.00 6.61 32.98
CA ARG A 925 -22.86 6.16 31.58
C ARG A 925 -23.30 4.71 31.35
N HIS A 926 -23.72 4.00 32.40
CA HIS A 926 -24.09 2.59 32.29
C HIS A 926 -25.58 2.42 32.02
N LEU A 927 -25.89 1.83 30.86
CA LEU A 927 -27.23 1.48 30.43
C LEU A 927 -27.35 -0.03 30.27
N SER A 928 -28.37 -0.63 30.86
CA SER A 928 -28.71 -2.02 30.59
C SER A 928 -30.21 -2.24 30.65
N ILE A 929 -30.68 -3.28 29.97
CA ILE A 929 -32.09 -3.66 29.98
C ILE A 929 -32.20 -5.16 30.08
N MET A 930 -33.16 -5.64 30.85
CA MET A 930 -33.49 -7.06 30.94
C MET A 930 -34.99 -7.22 31.08
N TRP A 931 -35.52 -8.39 30.71
CA TRP A 931 -36.91 -8.72 30.96
C TRP A 931 -37.07 -10.18 31.39
N MET A 932 -37.96 -10.41 32.34
CA MET A 932 -38.24 -11.71 32.91
C MET A 932 -39.74 -11.99 32.87
N ARG A 933 -40.10 -13.24 32.66
CA ARG A 933 -41.49 -13.66 32.74
C ARG A 933 -41.94 -13.56 34.20
N GLU A 934 -43.09 -12.94 34.43
CA GLU A 934 -43.70 -12.88 35.76
C GLU A 934 -44.19 -14.29 36.13
N ALA A 935 -43.80 -14.77 37.32
CA ALA A 935 -43.96 -16.16 37.75
C ALA A 935 -45.41 -16.55 38.05
#